data_AF-R6I8X8-F1
#
_entry.id   AF-R6I8X8-F1
#
_cell.length_a   1.000
_cell.length_b   1.000
_cell.length_c   1.000
_cell.angle_alpha   90.00
_cell.angle_beta   90.00
_cell.angle_gamma   90.00
#
_symmetry.space_group_name_H-M   'P 1'
#
loop_
_entity.id
_entity.type
_entity.pdbx_description
1 polymer ?
#
loop_
_entity_poly.entity_id
_entity_poly.type
_entity_poly.pdbx_seq_one_letter_code
_entity_poly.pdbx_strand_id
1 'polypeptide(L)'
;MANRPNILALASKISLESMTYTGITYKDPEYRILEPIVDDDMCSVMMRMRLEKEFSAAELAKKCKKSVEFVQEQCDKLVNAGVIRVRYRGELPCYYYPIWVPGIMEGILSNRAQCDKYPDLGACFEEYTRIRVGMLAPVLGNGVNFMRVMPVMSAVESNTRTASYDELATIIEKAKAISVGPCSCRRSRRLIGEGCGHLEEDMCMYLDDNAINFSKHGEHRLISKEEAYEVLKRAEDNGLVHEVNQALGFDGINAICNCCGCSCYALRIAELFRSPDGVSSNFIAKVDKDKCVACGQCVENCQTNAVKLGQKLCTTDPHVSDAYQSDKEVPWDKRSYNVDYRTTRTDVMESGTAPCKAQCPAHVPVQGYIKLAAQGRYTEALELIKKENPFPAVCGRICNKACEDACTRGDIDSPIAIDDIKKFIAEKDLESKHRFVPKMVNQIGKPYEEKIAVIGAGPAGLSCAYYLAVKGYPVTVYEKEKALGGMLTMGIPSFRLEKDVINAEIKVLKDLGVKFKTGVEVGKDITLDKLREQGFKAFYLAVGASKGAKVGCPGDELPGVMTGIDFLREVNLGEKPAIGKNVAVIGGGNVAIDVARAAVRLGAKTTIVYRRDRDAMPAADDEVEDAIAEGVKFMFLASPVEITGEGKAETLKVEVMELKSGKPVGTGKFETLPVSAVISAIGQKIDLSGMDFATGAKGTVNVSLPSYQTSVADVFAGGDVVTGPKFAIDAIAAGKEGAVSIHRYVHPGQSQVIGRDRRDYKAMNTATAGISVAGFDTAPRQKAADGSAKEAKKTFKDLRGTLTEEQMKIETSRCLGCGAAVVDESLCVGCGICTTKCKFDAIHLEKVTDYVGAPYFKALLGAAGNAPAAVAKLVTKKIARK
;
A
#
# COMPACT_ATOMS: atom_id res chain seq x y z
N MET A 1 7.31 -41.29 5.82
CA MET A 1 5.99 -41.96 5.76
C MET A 1 6.11 -43.16 4.83
N ALA A 2 5.44 -44.27 5.13
CA ALA A 2 5.45 -45.45 4.27
C ALA A 2 4.67 -45.17 2.98
N ASN A 3 5.16 -45.62 1.83
CA ASN A 3 4.46 -45.48 0.56
C ASN A 3 3.14 -46.28 0.61
N ARG A 4 1.98 -45.62 0.51
CA ARG A 4 0.65 -46.23 0.59
C ARG A 4 0.11 -46.52 -0.82
N PRO A 5 0.20 -47.76 -1.34
CA PRO A 5 -0.16 -48.07 -2.72
C PRO A 5 -1.65 -47.83 -3.02
N ASN A 6 -2.54 -48.03 -2.05
CA ASN A 6 -3.97 -47.79 -2.20
C ASN A 6 -4.28 -46.31 -2.48
N ILE A 7 -3.63 -45.40 -1.75
CA ILE A 7 -3.80 -43.95 -1.94
C ILE A 7 -3.22 -43.50 -3.29
N LEU A 8 -2.09 -44.07 -3.71
CA LEU A 8 -1.55 -43.80 -5.04
C LEU A 8 -2.50 -44.25 -6.16
N ALA A 9 -3.14 -45.41 -5.98
CA ALA A 9 -4.15 -45.90 -6.92
C ALA A 9 -5.37 -44.98 -6.97
N LEU A 10 -5.83 -44.47 -5.81
CA LEU A 10 -6.92 -43.49 -5.74
C LEU A 10 -6.56 -42.17 -6.43
N ALA A 11 -5.39 -41.60 -6.14
CA ALA A 11 -4.91 -40.36 -6.78
C ALA A 11 -4.79 -40.53 -8.31
N SER A 12 -4.31 -41.69 -8.76
CA SER A 12 -4.24 -42.05 -10.17
C SER A 12 -5.62 -42.15 -10.81
N LYS A 13 -6.58 -42.80 -10.14
CA LYS A 13 -7.97 -42.92 -10.59
C LYS A 13 -8.64 -41.57 -10.75
N ILE A 14 -8.55 -40.71 -9.73
CA ILE A 14 -9.14 -39.36 -9.78
C ILE A 14 -8.54 -38.58 -10.95
N SER A 15 -7.21 -38.61 -11.11
CA SER A 15 -6.50 -37.92 -12.18
C SER A 15 -6.83 -38.45 -13.58
N LEU A 16 -7.09 -39.75 -13.72
CA LEU A 16 -7.54 -40.36 -14.98
C LEU A 16 -8.94 -39.89 -15.34
N GLU A 17 -9.86 -39.91 -14.37
CA GLU A 17 -11.25 -39.49 -14.59
C GLU A 17 -11.36 -37.98 -14.84
N SER A 18 -10.49 -37.16 -14.25
CA SER A 18 -10.44 -35.71 -14.47
C SER A 18 -9.65 -35.28 -15.70
N MET A 19 -9.08 -36.25 -16.46
CA MET A 19 -8.22 -36.04 -17.63
C MET A 19 -6.92 -35.27 -17.33
N THR A 20 -6.42 -35.33 -16.09
CA THR A 20 -5.15 -34.68 -15.67
C THR A 20 -4.01 -35.69 -15.40
N TYR A 21 -4.18 -36.97 -15.74
CA TYR A 21 -3.20 -38.02 -15.44
C TYR A 21 -1.91 -37.88 -16.26
N THR A 22 -0.79 -37.75 -15.55
CA THR A 22 0.55 -37.65 -16.16
C THR A 22 1.47 -38.83 -15.84
N GLY A 23 1.01 -39.82 -15.07
CA GLY A 23 1.85 -40.86 -14.48
C GLY A 23 2.15 -40.55 -13.02
N ILE A 24 1.11 -40.52 -12.18
CA ILE A 24 1.19 -40.09 -10.78
C ILE A 24 2.10 -41.02 -9.97
N THR A 25 2.97 -40.42 -9.17
CA THR A 25 3.94 -41.07 -8.28
C THR A 25 3.72 -40.64 -6.82
N TYR A 26 4.47 -41.23 -5.89
CA TYR A 26 4.45 -40.85 -4.48
C TYR A 26 4.97 -39.43 -4.19
N LYS A 27 5.61 -38.78 -5.17
CA LYS A 27 6.14 -37.41 -5.02
C LYS A 27 5.19 -36.35 -5.54
N ASP A 28 4.20 -36.73 -6.34
CA ASP A 28 3.26 -35.81 -6.96
C ASP A 28 2.28 -35.23 -5.93
N PRO A 29 1.82 -33.98 -6.13
CA PRO A 29 0.93 -33.30 -5.19
C PRO A 29 -0.42 -34.01 -5.02
N GLU A 30 -0.91 -34.71 -6.05
CA GLU A 30 -2.15 -35.49 -5.98
C GLU A 30 -2.09 -36.64 -4.95
N TYR A 31 -0.93 -37.28 -4.78
CA TYR A 31 -0.75 -38.31 -3.76
C TYR A 31 -0.54 -37.67 -2.38
N ARG A 32 0.40 -36.71 -2.29
CA ARG A 32 0.79 -36.07 -1.03
C ARG A 32 -0.37 -35.38 -0.34
N ILE A 33 -1.32 -34.82 -1.09
CA ILE A 33 -2.49 -34.15 -0.50
C ILE A 33 -3.50 -35.15 0.12
N LEU A 34 -3.59 -36.37 -0.42
CA LEU A 34 -4.53 -37.39 0.09
C LEU A 34 -3.92 -38.25 1.19
N GLU A 35 -2.61 -38.51 1.14
CA GLU A 35 -1.92 -39.44 2.04
C GLU A 35 -2.18 -39.19 3.54
N PRO A 36 -2.12 -37.94 4.06
CA PRO A 36 -2.35 -37.69 5.48
C PRO A 36 -3.84 -37.55 5.85
N ILE A 37 -4.73 -37.51 4.85
CA ILE A 37 -6.15 -37.17 4.99
C ILE A 37 -7.06 -38.38 4.83
N VAL A 38 -6.76 -39.23 3.85
CA VAL A 38 -7.60 -40.37 3.46
C VAL A 38 -6.98 -41.64 4.02
N ASP A 39 -7.67 -42.30 4.95
CA ASP A 39 -7.29 -43.62 5.44
C ASP A 39 -7.69 -44.74 4.44
N ASP A 40 -7.31 -45.98 4.73
CA ASP A 40 -7.56 -47.11 3.82
C ASP A 40 -9.06 -47.47 3.72
N ASP A 41 -9.85 -47.23 4.76
CA ASP A 41 -11.29 -47.49 4.78
C ASP A 41 -12.03 -46.45 3.92
N MET A 42 -11.70 -45.16 4.09
CA MET A 42 -12.15 -44.08 3.23
C MET A 42 -11.78 -44.34 1.76
N CYS A 43 -10.52 -44.72 1.51
CA CYS A 43 -10.04 -45.05 0.18
C CYS A 43 -10.85 -46.20 -0.44
N SER A 44 -11.18 -47.23 0.33
CA SER A 44 -11.96 -48.37 -0.14
C SER A 44 -13.34 -47.96 -0.68
N VAL A 45 -13.98 -46.96 -0.05
CA VAL A 45 -15.26 -46.38 -0.49
C VAL A 45 -15.07 -45.51 -1.73
N MET A 46 -14.11 -44.59 -1.72
CA MET A 46 -13.85 -43.69 -2.86
C MET A 46 -13.50 -44.44 -4.15
N MET A 47 -12.82 -45.58 -4.07
CA MET A 47 -12.52 -46.43 -5.23
C MET A 47 -13.79 -46.94 -5.95
N ARG A 48 -14.94 -46.97 -5.26
CA ARG A 48 -16.24 -47.35 -5.83
C ARG A 48 -17.07 -46.16 -6.31
N MET A 49 -16.68 -44.94 -5.97
CA MET A 49 -17.25 -43.70 -6.49
C MET A 49 -16.75 -43.39 -7.91
N ARG A 50 -17.37 -42.39 -8.54
CA ARG A 50 -17.02 -41.87 -9.87
C ARG A 50 -17.13 -40.35 -9.85
N LEU A 51 -16.30 -39.70 -10.65
CA LEU A 51 -16.26 -38.24 -10.78
C LEU A 51 -17.64 -37.67 -11.11
N GLU A 52 -18.08 -36.67 -10.34
CA GLU A 52 -19.36 -35.96 -10.50
C GLU A 52 -20.63 -36.86 -10.51
N LYS A 53 -20.48 -38.15 -10.17
CA LYS A 53 -21.60 -39.08 -10.11
C LYS A 53 -22.01 -39.34 -8.66
N GLU A 54 -23.26 -39.02 -8.39
CA GLU A 54 -23.90 -39.17 -7.09
C GLU A 54 -24.25 -40.62 -6.78
N PHE A 55 -23.94 -41.04 -5.54
CA PHE A 55 -24.34 -42.32 -4.98
C PHE A 55 -24.88 -42.15 -3.56
N SER A 56 -25.96 -42.83 -3.22
CA SER A 56 -26.37 -42.94 -1.81
C SER A 56 -25.43 -43.88 -1.03
N ALA A 57 -25.42 -43.77 0.30
CA ALA A 57 -24.66 -44.68 1.15
C ALA A 57 -25.04 -46.16 0.90
N ALA A 58 -26.32 -46.45 0.66
CA ALA A 58 -26.80 -47.80 0.35
C ALA A 58 -26.26 -48.33 -1.00
N GLU A 59 -26.22 -47.48 -2.02
CA GLU A 59 -25.65 -47.84 -3.34
C GLU A 59 -24.15 -48.12 -3.25
N LEU A 60 -23.41 -47.30 -2.48
CA LEU A 60 -21.99 -47.50 -2.21
C LEU A 60 -21.75 -48.75 -1.36
N ALA A 61 -22.54 -49.01 -0.32
CA ALA A 61 -22.46 -50.21 0.51
C ALA A 61 -22.54 -51.49 -0.33
N LYS A 62 -23.49 -51.55 -1.28
CA LYS A 62 -23.61 -52.67 -2.22
C LYS A 62 -22.36 -52.84 -3.10
N LYS A 63 -21.75 -51.73 -3.56
CA LYS A 63 -20.52 -51.75 -4.37
C LYS A 63 -19.27 -52.10 -3.57
N CYS A 64 -19.20 -51.65 -2.33
CA CYS A 64 -18.09 -51.91 -1.40
C CYS A 64 -18.15 -53.30 -0.77
N LYS A 65 -19.34 -53.95 -0.79
CA LYS A 65 -19.64 -55.18 -0.03
C LYS A 65 -19.40 -54.98 1.47
N LYS A 66 -19.91 -53.86 1.98
CA LYS A 66 -19.82 -53.43 3.39
C LYS A 66 -21.22 -53.05 3.89
N SER A 67 -21.39 -52.86 5.20
CA SER A 67 -22.66 -52.37 5.75
C SER A 67 -22.91 -50.91 5.36
N VAL A 68 -24.17 -50.48 5.41
CA VAL A 68 -24.54 -49.09 5.11
C VAL A 68 -23.95 -48.14 6.15
N GLU A 69 -23.93 -48.56 7.41
CA GLU A 69 -23.39 -47.79 8.55
C GLU A 69 -21.89 -47.53 8.36
N PHE A 70 -21.11 -48.54 7.99
CA PHE A 70 -19.68 -48.40 7.71
C PHE A 70 -19.42 -47.40 6.57
N VAL A 71 -20.17 -47.51 5.48
CA VAL A 71 -20.00 -46.62 4.32
C VAL A 71 -20.44 -45.20 4.64
N GLN A 72 -21.54 -45.04 5.38
CA GLN A 72 -22.02 -43.75 5.86
C GLN A 72 -20.96 -43.07 6.72
N GLU A 73 -20.38 -43.77 7.69
CA GLU A 73 -19.30 -43.26 8.53
C GLU A 73 -18.09 -42.79 7.71
N GLN A 74 -17.65 -43.57 6.71
CA GLN A 74 -16.53 -43.17 5.87
C GLN A 74 -16.89 -41.99 4.96
N CYS A 75 -18.13 -41.90 4.47
CA CYS A 75 -18.60 -40.75 3.71
C CYS A 75 -18.59 -39.49 4.59
N ASP A 76 -19.05 -39.57 5.83
CA ASP A 76 -19.05 -38.45 6.76
C ASP A 76 -17.62 -37.97 7.05
N LYS A 77 -16.66 -38.88 7.27
CA LYS A 77 -15.25 -38.53 7.41
C LYS A 77 -14.69 -37.85 6.16
N LEU A 78 -14.98 -38.38 4.97
CA LEU A 78 -14.52 -37.82 3.70
C LEU A 78 -15.12 -36.44 3.41
N VAL A 79 -16.38 -36.21 3.79
CA VAL A 79 -17.04 -34.90 3.70
C VAL A 79 -16.40 -33.92 4.68
N ASN A 80 -16.20 -34.32 5.94
CA ASN A 80 -15.50 -33.51 6.95
C ASN A 80 -14.07 -33.13 6.54
N ALA A 81 -13.38 -34.04 5.84
CA ALA A 81 -12.05 -33.83 5.28
C ALA A 81 -12.05 -32.95 4.02
N GLY A 82 -13.22 -32.63 3.48
CA GLY A 82 -13.38 -31.82 2.26
C GLY A 82 -13.01 -32.54 0.96
N VAL A 83 -12.87 -33.87 0.99
CA VAL A 83 -12.46 -34.68 -0.16
C VAL A 83 -13.62 -34.98 -1.09
N ILE A 84 -14.82 -35.19 -0.53
CA ILE A 84 -16.05 -35.45 -1.29
C ILE A 84 -17.12 -34.39 -0.98
N ARG A 85 -18.24 -34.42 -1.69
CA ARG A 85 -19.36 -33.49 -1.58
C ARG A 85 -20.68 -34.24 -1.45
N VAL A 86 -21.69 -33.54 -0.94
CA VAL A 86 -23.05 -34.05 -0.81
C VAL A 86 -23.97 -33.24 -1.72
N ARG A 87 -24.86 -33.94 -2.43
CA ARG A 87 -26.07 -33.41 -3.08
C ARG A 87 -27.26 -34.17 -2.54
N TYR A 88 -28.44 -33.54 -2.56
CA TYR A 88 -29.65 -34.14 -2.01
C TYR A 88 -30.62 -34.55 -3.12
N ARG A 89 -31.02 -35.83 -3.12
CA ARG A 89 -32.15 -36.34 -3.94
C ARG A 89 -33.40 -36.36 -3.07
N GLY A 90 -34.13 -35.24 -3.03
CA GLY A 90 -35.14 -35.02 -1.99
C GLY A 90 -34.45 -34.81 -0.65
N GLU A 91 -34.73 -35.66 0.33
CA GLU A 91 -34.05 -35.64 1.65
C GLU A 91 -32.86 -36.60 1.72
N LEU A 92 -32.64 -37.44 0.71
CA LEU A 92 -31.60 -38.47 0.72
C LEU A 92 -30.23 -37.89 0.36
N PRO A 93 -29.21 -37.93 1.25
CA PRO A 93 -27.87 -37.50 0.93
C PRO A 93 -27.21 -38.46 -0.07
N CYS A 94 -26.64 -37.88 -1.13
CA CYS A 94 -25.89 -38.57 -2.14
C CYS A 94 -24.48 -37.97 -2.25
N TYR A 95 -23.48 -38.82 -2.34
CA TYR A 95 -22.07 -38.45 -2.28
C TYR A 95 -21.43 -38.56 -3.67
N TYR A 96 -20.54 -37.61 -3.97
CA TYR A 96 -19.70 -37.61 -5.16
C TYR A 96 -18.36 -36.94 -4.84
N TYR A 97 -17.32 -37.19 -5.63
CA TYR A 97 -16.11 -36.37 -5.57
C TYR A 97 -16.01 -35.47 -6.82
N PRO A 98 -15.54 -34.22 -6.66
CA PRO A 98 -15.31 -33.30 -7.77
C PRO A 98 -13.94 -33.53 -8.43
N ILE A 99 -13.60 -32.70 -9.42
CA ILE A 99 -12.23 -32.63 -9.96
C ILE A 99 -11.24 -32.15 -8.87
N TRP A 100 -9.94 -32.23 -9.16
CA TRP A 100 -8.91 -31.75 -8.23
C TRP A 100 -9.06 -30.25 -7.92
N VAL A 101 -9.18 -29.41 -8.95
CA VAL A 101 -9.25 -27.95 -8.88
C VAL A 101 -10.17 -27.40 -9.99
N PRO A 102 -11.22 -26.63 -9.69
CA PRO A 102 -11.77 -26.40 -8.35
C PRO A 102 -12.52 -27.63 -7.80
N GLY A 103 -12.18 -28.09 -6.59
CA GLY A 103 -12.86 -29.22 -5.96
C GLY A 103 -12.14 -29.78 -4.75
N ILE A 104 -11.49 -30.93 -4.92
CA ILE A 104 -10.91 -31.71 -3.81
C ILE A 104 -9.89 -30.90 -3.03
N MET A 105 -8.99 -30.19 -3.71
CA MET A 105 -7.91 -29.46 -3.03
C MET A 105 -8.47 -28.27 -2.23
N GLU A 106 -9.38 -27.49 -2.77
CA GLU A 106 -10.03 -26.39 -2.03
C GLU A 106 -10.83 -26.89 -0.83
N GLY A 107 -11.49 -28.04 -0.96
CA GLY A 107 -12.23 -28.63 0.15
C GLY A 107 -11.30 -29.11 1.26
N ILE A 108 -10.20 -29.77 0.93
CA ILE A 108 -9.16 -30.15 1.90
C ILE A 108 -8.60 -28.90 2.60
N LEU A 109 -8.35 -27.83 1.84
CA LEU A 109 -7.79 -26.60 2.38
C LEU A 109 -8.81 -25.74 3.13
N SER A 110 -10.11 -25.96 3.00
CA SER A 110 -11.09 -25.18 3.77
C SER A 110 -11.02 -25.53 5.27
N ASN A 111 -10.48 -26.69 5.64
CA ASN A 111 -10.31 -27.13 7.03
C ASN A 111 -9.00 -26.58 7.65
N ARG A 112 -9.09 -25.63 8.60
CA ARG A 112 -7.90 -24.97 9.17
C ARG A 112 -7.09 -25.94 10.03
N ALA A 113 -7.75 -26.68 10.91
CA ALA A 113 -7.09 -27.61 11.82
C ALA A 113 -6.29 -28.68 11.06
N GLN A 114 -6.86 -29.19 9.96
CA GLN A 114 -6.18 -30.11 9.06
C GLN A 114 -4.95 -29.48 8.40
N CYS A 115 -5.09 -28.25 7.89
CA CYS A 115 -4.01 -27.50 7.25
C CYS A 115 -2.85 -27.18 8.20
N ASP A 116 -3.15 -26.76 9.43
CA ASP A 116 -2.13 -26.43 10.41
C ASP A 116 -1.42 -27.69 10.93
N LYS A 117 -2.10 -28.84 10.96
CA LYS A 117 -1.49 -30.14 11.26
C LYS A 117 -0.59 -30.64 10.13
N TYR A 118 -0.98 -30.41 8.87
CA TYR A 118 -0.28 -30.88 7.68
C TYR A 118 0.01 -29.72 6.72
N PRO A 119 1.04 -28.88 6.98
CA PRO A 119 1.30 -27.70 6.15
C PRO A 119 1.66 -28.02 4.70
N ASP A 120 2.13 -29.24 4.40
CA ASP A 120 2.43 -29.70 3.04
C ASP A 120 1.22 -29.68 2.10
N LEU A 121 -0.01 -29.69 2.64
CA LEU A 121 -1.24 -29.53 1.86
C LEU A 121 -1.24 -28.20 1.08
N GLY A 122 -0.70 -27.14 1.69
CA GLY A 122 -0.51 -25.85 1.03
C GLY A 122 0.42 -25.94 -0.17
N ALA A 123 1.56 -26.61 -0.01
CA ALA A 123 2.52 -26.83 -1.09
C ALA A 123 1.94 -27.69 -2.22
N CYS A 124 1.16 -28.73 -1.89
CA CYS A 124 0.52 -29.57 -2.89
C CYS A 124 -0.45 -28.79 -3.79
N PHE A 125 -1.26 -27.89 -3.21
CA PHE A 125 -2.20 -27.09 -3.99
C PHE A 125 -1.47 -26.07 -4.90
N GLU A 126 -0.42 -25.42 -4.39
CA GLU A 126 0.45 -24.55 -5.19
C GLU A 126 1.07 -25.33 -6.38
N GLU A 127 1.67 -26.48 -6.09
CA GLU A 127 2.43 -27.27 -7.05
C GLU A 127 1.49 -27.83 -8.14
N TYR A 128 0.34 -28.38 -7.73
CA TYR A 128 -0.65 -28.90 -8.67
C TYR A 128 -1.13 -27.82 -9.63
N THR A 129 -1.55 -26.67 -9.10
CA THR A 129 -2.06 -25.58 -9.94
C THR A 129 -0.98 -25.04 -10.87
N ARG A 130 0.25 -24.85 -10.40
CA ARG A 130 1.37 -24.40 -11.24
C ARG A 130 1.70 -25.40 -12.36
N ILE A 131 1.75 -26.70 -12.08
CA ILE A 131 2.15 -27.70 -13.06
C ILE A 131 1.01 -28.01 -14.04
N ARG A 132 -0.18 -28.34 -13.53
CA ARG A 132 -1.29 -28.84 -14.35
C ARG A 132 -1.95 -27.72 -15.15
N VAL A 133 -2.17 -26.56 -14.55
CA VAL A 133 -2.71 -25.40 -15.28
C VAL A 133 -1.69 -24.91 -16.30
N GLY A 134 -0.39 -24.92 -15.98
CA GLY A 134 0.67 -24.58 -16.93
C GLY A 134 0.75 -25.48 -18.17
N MET A 135 0.22 -26.72 -18.10
CA MET A 135 0.06 -27.59 -19.28
C MET A 135 -1.15 -27.22 -20.13
N LEU A 136 -2.20 -26.68 -19.51
CA LEU A 136 -3.46 -26.30 -20.15
C LEU A 136 -3.45 -24.85 -20.64
N ALA A 137 -2.56 -24.00 -20.14
CA ALA A 137 -2.46 -22.60 -20.50
C ALA A 137 -2.52 -22.29 -22.02
N PRO A 138 -1.94 -23.08 -22.96
CA PRO A 138 -2.07 -22.79 -24.39
C PRO A 138 -3.49 -22.97 -24.95
N VAL A 139 -4.36 -23.70 -24.24
CA VAL A 139 -5.74 -23.99 -24.64
C VAL A 139 -6.77 -23.34 -23.72
N LEU A 140 -6.33 -22.58 -22.71
CA LEU A 140 -7.22 -21.76 -21.87
C LEU A 140 -7.70 -20.54 -22.64
N GLY A 141 -8.96 -20.17 -22.45
CA GLY A 141 -9.68 -19.33 -23.41
C GLY A 141 -10.33 -20.19 -24.51
N ASN A 142 -11.08 -19.58 -25.44
CA ASN A 142 -11.76 -20.31 -26.53
C ASN A 142 -12.72 -21.44 -26.09
N GLY A 143 -13.34 -21.29 -24.91
CA GLY A 143 -14.31 -22.26 -24.39
C GLY A 143 -13.84 -23.04 -23.16
N VAL A 144 -12.54 -23.02 -22.80
CA VAL A 144 -11.98 -23.75 -21.65
C VAL A 144 -11.53 -22.80 -20.55
N ASN A 145 -12.41 -22.51 -19.59
CA ASN A 145 -12.12 -21.67 -18.43
C ASN A 145 -12.48 -22.41 -17.13
N PHE A 146 -11.63 -22.29 -16.10
CA PHE A 146 -11.89 -22.90 -14.78
C PHE A 146 -12.64 -21.97 -13.84
N MET A 147 -12.23 -20.72 -13.85
CA MET A 147 -12.80 -19.61 -13.09
C MET A 147 -13.11 -18.48 -14.06
N ARG A 148 -14.00 -17.57 -13.67
CA ARG A 148 -14.34 -16.37 -14.41
C ARG A 148 -14.29 -15.17 -13.50
N VAL A 149 -13.56 -14.14 -13.90
CA VAL A 149 -13.70 -12.81 -13.31
C VAL A 149 -15.08 -12.25 -13.64
N MET A 150 -15.75 -11.75 -12.62
CA MET A 150 -17.01 -11.06 -12.74
C MET A 150 -16.75 -9.56 -12.67
N PRO A 151 -17.35 -8.75 -13.56
CA PRO A 151 -17.26 -7.31 -13.45
C PRO A 151 -17.96 -6.86 -12.16
N VAL A 152 -17.40 -5.83 -11.52
CA VAL A 152 -18.06 -5.17 -10.39
C VAL A 152 -19.38 -4.56 -10.86
N MET A 153 -20.45 -4.78 -10.09
CA MET A 153 -21.81 -4.41 -10.49
C MET A 153 -21.94 -2.93 -10.87
N SER A 154 -21.39 -2.03 -10.06
CA SER A 154 -21.43 -0.58 -10.33
C SER A 154 -20.66 -0.17 -11.61
N ALA A 155 -19.77 -1.01 -12.13
CA ALA A 155 -19.06 -0.76 -13.38
C ALA A 155 -19.89 -1.12 -14.63
N VAL A 156 -20.97 -1.91 -14.47
CA VAL A 156 -21.77 -2.45 -15.58
C VAL A 156 -23.27 -2.17 -15.46
N GLU A 157 -23.73 -1.60 -14.34
CA GLU A 157 -25.14 -1.31 -14.06
C GLU A 157 -25.82 -0.41 -15.10
N SER A 158 -25.07 0.53 -15.69
CA SER A 158 -25.57 1.46 -16.69
C SER A 158 -25.35 0.98 -18.13
N ASN A 159 -24.74 -0.20 -18.31
CA ASN A 159 -24.46 -0.75 -19.63
C ASN A 159 -25.63 -1.60 -20.11
N THR A 160 -26.32 -1.12 -21.14
CA THR A 160 -27.50 -1.78 -21.75
C THR A 160 -27.19 -3.13 -22.41
N ARG A 161 -25.91 -3.47 -22.60
CA ARG A 161 -25.45 -4.76 -23.15
C ARG A 161 -25.06 -5.77 -22.07
N THR A 162 -25.12 -5.40 -20.79
CA THR A 162 -24.88 -6.34 -19.68
C THR A 162 -25.96 -7.41 -19.69
N ALA A 163 -25.54 -8.68 -19.64
CA ALA A 163 -26.46 -9.80 -19.56
C ALA A 163 -26.52 -10.32 -18.12
N SER A 164 -27.62 -11.00 -17.75
CA SER A 164 -27.81 -11.50 -16.38
C SER A 164 -26.72 -12.47 -15.91
N TYR A 165 -26.02 -13.14 -16.83
CA TYR A 165 -24.88 -14.02 -16.52
C TYR A 165 -23.56 -13.28 -16.27
N ASP A 166 -23.52 -11.97 -16.51
CA ASP A 166 -22.41 -11.08 -16.16
C ASP A 166 -22.64 -10.38 -14.80
N GLU A 167 -23.75 -10.68 -14.12
CA GLU A 167 -24.18 -10.03 -12.87
C GLU A 167 -24.05 -10.96 -11.66
N LEU A 168 -23.24 -10.56 -10.68
CA LEU A 168 -23.17 -11.25 -9.38
C LEU A 168 -24.51 -11.23 -8.63
N ALA A 169 -25.27 -10.14 -8.75
CA ALA A 169 -26.59 -10.03 -8.12
C ALA A 169 -27.53 -11.15 -8.58
N THR A 170 -27.55 -11.48 -9.87
CA THR A 170 -28.36 -12.58 -10.39
C THR A 170 -27.98 -13.92 -9.74
N ILE A 171 -26.70 -14.15 -9.45
CA ILE A 171 -26.21 -15.37 -8.79
C ILE A 171 -26.64 -15.40 -7.32
N ILE A 172 -26.42 -14.30 -6.59
CA ILE A 172 -26.81 -14.16 -5.19
C ILE A 172 -28.32 -14.33 -5.02
N GLU A 173 -29.12 -13.74 -5.91
CA GLU A 173 -30.58 -13.80 -5.79
C GLU A 173 -31.15 -15.19 -6.08
N LYS A 174 -30.52 -15.96 -6.96
CA LYS A 174 -30.92 -17.34 -7.26
C LYS A 174 -30.49 -18.34 -6.18
N ALA A 175 -29.46 -18.04 -5.40
CA ALA A 175 -28.94 -18.93 -4.38
C ALA A 175 -29.99 -19.20 -3.28
N LYS A 176 -30.19 -20.48 -2.97
CA LYS A 176 -31.06 -20.96 -1.88
C LYS A 176 -30.38 -20.84 -0.52
N ALA A 177 -29.06 -20.96 -0.50
CA ALA A 177 -28.22 -20.81 0.68
C ALA A 177 -26.87 -20.20 0.29
N ILE A 178 -26.30 -19.39 1.18
CA ILE A 178 -24.99 -18.78 1.00
C ILE A 178 -24.20 -18.99 2.28
N SER A 179 -22.95 -19.39 2.16
CA SER A 179 -22.02 -19.42 3.28
C SER A 179 -20.71 -18.75 2.90
N VAL A 180 -20.02 -18.14 3.87
CA VAL A 180 -18.71 -17.52 3.66
C VAL A 180 -17.67 -18.18 4.55
N GLY A 181 -16.45 -18.32 4.03
CA GLY A 181 -15.35 -18.96 4.73
C GLY A 181 -13.97 -18.57 4.18
N PRO A 182 -12.92 -19.26 4.65
CA PRO A 182 -11.54 -18.90 4.35
C PRO A 182 -11.14 -19.21 2.89
N CYS A 183 -10.29 -18.37 2.30
CA CYS A 183 -9.73 -18.60 0.98
C CYS A 183 -8.62 -19.65 0.99
N SER A 184 -8.85 -20.76 0.28
CA SER A 184 -7.89 -21.85 0.09
C SER A 184 -6.56 -21.40 -0.53
N CYS A 185 -6.59 -20.46 -1.49
CA CYS A 185 -5.38 -19.94 -2.13
C CYS A 185 -4.52 -19.12 -1.16
N ARG A 186 -5.15 -18.22 -0.39
CA ARG A 186 -4.45 -17.41 0.62
C ARG A 186 -3.91 -18.29 1.75
N ARG A 187 -4.67 -19.30 2.16
CA ARG A 187 -4.22 -20.30 3.14
C ARG A 187 -3.03 -21.12 2.64
N SER A 188 -3.09 -21.61 1.41
CA SER A 188 -1.95 -22.30 0.79
C SER A 188 -0.70 -21.43 0.80
N ARG A 189 -0.81 -20.15 0.37
CA ARG A 189 0.29 -19.19 0.43
C ARG A 189 0.81 -18.95 1.85
N ARG A 190 -0.08 -18.83 2.84
CA ARG A 190 0.30 -18.71 4.26
C ARG A 190 1.13 -19.89 4.73
N LEU A 191 0.66 -21.11 4.46
CA LEU A 191 1.31 -22.36 4.93
C LEU A 191 2.72 -22.53 4.36
N ILE A 192 2.97 -22.05 3.15
CA ILE A 192 4.30 -22.10 2.51
C ILE A 192 5.15 -20.85 2.76
N GLY A 193 4.70 -19.91 3.61
CA GLY A 193 5.44 -18.69 3.94
C GLY A 193 5.45 -17.60 2.85
N GLU A 194 4.52 -17.69 1.90
CA GLU A 194 4.41 -16.79 0.75
C GLU A 194 3.16 -15.92 0.75
N GLY A 195 2.49 -15.71 1.89
CA GLY A 195 1.35 -14.79 1.97
C GLY A 195 1.71 -13.36 1.54
N CYS A 196 0.78 -12.60 0.97
CA CYS A 196 1.03 -11.22 0.50
C CYS A 196 0.39 -10.12 1.37
N GLY A 197 -0.03 -10.45 2.59
CA GLY A 197 -0.72 -9.52 3.50
C GLY A 197 -2.24 -9.45 3.28
N HIS A 198 -2.79 -10.11 2.26
CA HIS A 198 -4.22 -10.36 2.16
C HIS A 198 -4.53 -11.65 2.92
N LEU A 199 -5.31 -11.57 4.00
CA LEU A 199 -5.58 -12.74 4.87
C LEU A 199 -6.79 -13.53 4.39
N GLU A 200 -6.94 -14.74 4.93
CA GLU A 200 -7.79 -15.78 4.35
C GLU A 200 -9.27 -15.66 4.72
N GLU A 201 -9.62 -15.02 5.84
CA GLU A 201 -10.97 -15.04 6.42
C GLU A 201 -12.03 -14.31 5.59
N ASP A 202 -13.25 -14.86 5.55
CA ASP A 202 -14.43 -14.28 4.91
C ASP A 202 -14.27 -13.91 3.41
N MET A 203 -13.46 -14.67 2.67
CA MET A 203 -13.11 -14.35 1.27
C MET A 203 -13.82 -15.23 0.23
N CYS A 204 -14.16 -16.48 0.57
CA CYS A 204 -14.81 -17.41 -0.35
C CYS A 204 -16.25 -17.64 0.08
N MET A 205 -17.20 -17.43 -0.82
CA MET A 205 -18.60 -17.75 -0.64
C MET A 205 -18.94 -19.03 -1.38
N TYR A 206 -19.64 -19.95 -0.73
CA TYR A 206 -20.25 -21.12 -1.35
C TYR A 206 -21.75 -20.94 -1.43
N LEU A 207 -22.35 -21.56 -2.44
CA LEU A 207 -23.77 -21.47 -2.75
C LEU A 207 -24.46 -22.83 -2.59
N ASP A 208 -25.75 -22.81 -2.28
CA ASP A 208 -26.67 -23.94 -2.24
C ASP A 208 -26.16 -25.13 -1.40
N ASP A 209 -26.08 -26.32 -1.98
CA ASP A 209 -25.67 -27.55 -1.28
C ASP A 209 -24.25 -27.42 -0.69
N ASN A 210 -23.33 -26.74 -1.39
CA ASN A 210 -21.99 -26.48 -0.87
C ASN A 210 -22.05 -25.52 0.32
N ALA A 211 -22.91 -24.50 0.28
CA ALA A 211 -23.08 -23.58 1.39
C ALA A 211 -23.47 -24.34 2.68
N ILE A 212 -24.50 -25.18 2.56
CA ILE A 212 -25.07 -25.96 3.66
C ILE A 212 -24.05 -26.98 4.18
N ASN A 213 -23.39 -27.70 3.27
CA ASN A 213 -22.42 -28.73 3.63
C ASN A 213 -21.25 -28.12 4.42
N PHE A 214 -20.54 -27.15 3.83
CA PHE A 214 -19.36 -26.57 4.47
C PHE A 214 -19.70 -25.80 5.76
N SER A 215 -20.93 -25.30 5.91
CA SER A 215 -21.36 -24.69 7.17
C SER A 215 -21.53 -25.69 8.31
N LYS A 216 -21.87 -26.95 8.02
CA LYS A 216 -22.03 -28.00 9.05
C LYS A 216 -20.69 -28.53 9.55
N HIS A 217 -19.65 -28.40 8.73
CA HIS A 217 -18.33 -28.98 8.99
C HIS A 217 -17.29 -27.95 9.48
N GLY A 218 -17.72 -26.71 9.75
CA GLY A 218 -17.12 -25.87 10.81
C GLY A 218 -16.30 -24.65 10.39
N GLU A 219 -16.03 -24.43 9.09
CA GLU A 219 -15.15 -23.32 8.66
C GLU A 219 -15.87 -22.28 7.79
N HIS A 220 -17.04 -22.64 7.26
CA HIS A 220 -17.93 -21.67 6.65
C HIS A 220 -19.08 -21.34 7.62
N ARG A 221 -19.59 -20.12 7.52
CA ARG A 221 -20.78 -19.68 8.24
C ARG A 221 -21.88 -19.33 7.24
N LEU A 222 -23.11 -19.79 7.49
CA LEU A 222 -24.26 -19.38 6.70
C LEU A 222 -24.48 -17.87 6.89
N ILE A 223 -24.80 -17.19 5.80
CA ILE A 223 -25.02 -15.74 5.78
C ILE A 223 -26.30 -15.40 5.03
N SER A 224 -26.86 -14.22 5.32
CA SER A 224 -27.96 -13.68 4.53
C SER A 224 -27.45 -13.12 3.20
N LYS A 225 -28.38 -12.82 2.28
CA LYS A 225 -28.03 -12.15 1.02
C LYS A 225 -27.49 -10.75 1.26
N GLU A 226 -28.04 -10.02 2.22
CA GLU A 226 -27.60 -8.68 2.60
C GLU A 226 -26.14 -8.72 3.07
N GLU A 227 -25.80 -9.67 3.94
CA GLU A 227 -24.41 -9.86 4.37
C GLU A 227 -23.50 -10.28 3.20
N ALA A 228 -23.97 -11.08 2.25
CA ALA A 228 -23.20 -11.43 1.06
C ALA A 228 -22.84 -10.18 0.24
N TYR A 229 -23.78 -9.24 0.04
CA TYR A 229 -23.51 -7.95 -0.60
C TYR A 229 -22.53 -7.09 0.20
N GLU A 230 -22.60 -7.10 1.54
CA GLU A 230 -21.62 -6.41 2.39
C GLU A 230 -20.21 -6.98 2.24
N VAL A 231 -20.07 -8.31 2.16
CA VAL A 231 -18.78 -8.98 1.91
C VAL A 231 -18.23 -8.57 0.54
N LEU A 232 -19.04 -8.61 -0.51
CA LEU A 232 -18.65 -8.20 -1.87
C LEU A 232 -18.21 -6.73 -1.91
N LYS A 233 -19.01 -5.82 -1.34
CA LYS A 233 -18.69 -4.39 -1.27
C LYS A 233 -17.40 -4.14 -0.50
N ARG A 234 -17.21 -4.82 0.63
CA ARG A 234 -15.98 -4.72 1.42
C ARG A 234 -14.77 -5.21 0.63
N ALA A 235 -14.91 -6.30 -0.12
CA ALA A 235 -13.86 -6.78 -1.01
C ALA A 235 -13.51 -5.76 -2.10
N GLU A 236 -14.52 -5.13 -2.72
CA GLU A 236 -14.34 -4.05 -3.70
C GLU A 236 -13.65 -2.82 -3.10
N ASP A 237 -14.05 -2.41 -1.89
CA ASP A 237 -13.45 -1.31 -1.14
C ASP A 237 -11.95 -1.56 -0.88
N ASN A 238 -11.58 -2.82 -0.61
CA ASN A 238 -10.20 -3.30 -0.48
C ASN A 238 -9.48 -3.57 -1.82
N GLY A 239 -10.13 -3.33 -2.97
CA GLY A 239 -9.55 -3.48 -4.30
C GLY A 239 -9.49 -4.93 -4.83
N LEU A 240 -10.20 -5.85 -4.19
CA LEU A 240 -10.26 -7.26 -4.57
C LEU A 240 -11.23 -7.46 -5.75
N VAL A 241 -10.98 -8.47 -6.58
CA VAL A 241 -11.83 -8.83 -7.73
C VAL A 241 -12.71 -10.02 -7.40
N HIS A 242 -13.86 -10.09 -8.06
CA HIS A 242 -14.80 -11.21 -7.88
C HIS A 242 -14.57 -12.28 -8.94
N GLU A 243 -14.54 -13.53 -8.52
CA GLU A 243 -14.44 -14.68 -9.42
C GLU A 243 -15.50 -15.73 -9.13
N VAL A 244 -15.98 -16.43 -10.15
CA VAL A 244 -16.92 -17.55 -10.04
C VAL A 244 -16.38 -18.80 -10.72
N ASN A 245 -16.78 -19.98 -10.25
CA ASN A 245 -16.40 -21.24 -10.88
C ASN A 245 -17.21 -21.50 -12.17
N GLN A 246 -16.56 -21.95 -13.25
CA GLN A 246 -17.22 -22.23 -14.54
C GLN A 246 -17.58 -23.70 -14.77
N ALA A 247 -17.50 -24.56 -13.74
CA ALA A 247 -17.44 -26.01 -13.90
C ALA A 247 -18.61 -26.67 -14.67
N LEU A 248 -19.80 -26.05 -14.73
CA LEU A 248 -21.02 -26.68 -15.27
C LEU A 248 -21.89 -25.76 -16.17
N GLY A 249 -21.32 -24.71 -16.77
CA GLY A 249 -22.12 -23.65 -17.38
C GLY A 249 -22.80 -22.77 -16.31
N PHE A 250 -23.35 -21.62 -16.69
CA PHE A 250 -23.80 -20.59 -15.74
C PHE A 250 -24.92 -21.03 -14.77
N ASP A 251 -25.67 -22.09 -15.09
CA ASP A 251 -26.71 -22.65 -14.22
C ASP A 251 -26.15 -23.50 -13.05
N GLY A 252 -24.82 -23.67 -12.95
CA GLY A 252 -24.15 -24.51 -11.95
C GLY A 252 -23.07 -23.80 -11.14
N ILE A 253 -23.09 -22.46 -11.04
CA ILE A 253 -22.16 -21.70 -10.19
C ILE A 253 -22.41 -22.09 -8.74
N ASN A 254 -21.35 -22.48 -8.02
CA ASN A 254 -21.44 -22.95 -6.64
C ASN A 254 -20.48 -22.21 -5.69
N ALA A 255 -19.67 -21.28 -6.22
CA ALA A 255 -18.76 -20.47 -5.44
C ALA A 255 -18.54 -19.08 -6.05
N ILE A 256 -18.37 -18.08 -5.18
CA ILE A 256 -17.91 -16.73 -5.49
C ILE A 256 -16.68 -16.46 -4.62
N CYS A 257 -15.58 -16.01 -5.22
CA CYS A 257 -14.31 -15.74 -4.52
C CYS A 257 -13.92 -14.26 -4.64
N ASN A 258 -13.38 -13.70 -3.56
CA ASN A 258 -12.87 -12.32 -3.50
C ASN A 258 -11.32 -12.33 -3.56
N CYS A 259 -10.78 -12.14 -4.74
CA CYS A 259 -9.41 -12.49 -5.10
C CYS A 259 -8.47 -11.29 -5.21
N CYS A 260 -7.19 -11.53 -4.92
CA CYS A 260 -6.09 -10.63 -5.22
C CYS A 260 -5.08 -11.33 -6.14
N GLY A 261 -4.44 -10.59 -7.04
CA GLY A 261 -3.47 -11.16 -7.99
C GLY A 261 -2.28 -11.85 -7.31
N CYS A 262 -1.85 -11.29 -6.16
CA CYS A 262 -0.68 -11.79 -5.44
C CYS A 262 -0.86 -13.18 -4.78
N SER A 263 -2.09 -13.65 -4.54
CA SER A 263 -2.34 -14.96 -3.91
C SER A 263 -3.22 -15.89 -4.73
N CYS A 264 -4.12 -15.37 -5.58
CA CYS A 264 -5.09 -16.18 -6.29
C CYS A 264 -4.42 -17.10 -7.33
N TYR A 265 -4.79 -18.38 -7.34
CA TYR A 265 -4.26 -19.36 -8.30
C TYR A 265 -4.96 -19.29 -9.65
N ALA A 266 -6.16 -18.70 -9.71
CA ALA A 266 -6.86 -18.41 -10.95
C ALA A 266 -6.29 -17.14 -11.63
N LEU A 267 -6.18 -16.01 -10.93
CA LEU A 267 -5.58 -14.78 -11.52
C LEU A 267 -4.12 -14.97 -11.95
N ARG A 268 -3.40 -15.89 -11.30
CA ARG A 268 -2.07 -16.34 -11.76
C ARG A 268 -2.07 -16.77 -13.24
N ILE A 269 -3.19 -17.25 -13.78
CA ILE A 269 -3.29 -17.62 -15.20
C ILE A 269 -3.06 -16.41 -16.10
N ALA A 270 -3.64 -15.26 -15.75
CA ALA A 270 -3.40 -14.01 -16.46
C ALA A 270 -1.95 -13.53 -16.28
N GLU A 271 -1.43 -13.55 -15.05
CA GLU A 271 -0.14 -12.93 -14.76
C GLU A 271 1.07 -13.81 -15.09
N LEU A 272 1.12 -15.04 -14.57
CA LEU A 272 2.27 -15.94 -14.72
C LEU A 272 2.31 -16.58 -16.10
N PHE A 273 1.17 -17.11 -16.58
CA PHE A 273 1.11 -17.81 -17.86
C PHE A 273 0.82 -16.87 -19.04
N ARG A 274 0.48 -15.59 -18.79
CA ARG A 274 0.08 -14.61 -19.82
C ARG A 274 -1.07 -15.12 -20.68
N SER A 275 -2.06 -15.73 -20.03
CA SER A 275 -3.26 -16.30 -20.66
C SER A 275 -4.56 -15.75 -20.04
N PRO A 276 -4.79 -14.42 -20.05
CA PRO A 276 -5.93 -13.81 -19.35
C PRO A 276 -7.31 -14.27 -19.85
N ASP A 277 -7.42 -14.67 -21.12
CA ASP A 277 -8.66 -15.24 -21.69
C ASP A 277 -9.16 -16.48 -20.92
N GLY A 278 -8.26 -17.17 -20.19
CA GLY A 278 -8.60 -18.29 -19.33
C GLY A 278 -9.41 -17.94 -18.09
N VAL A 279 -9.47 -16.65 -17.72
CA VAL A 279 -10.16 -16.14 -16.53
C VAL A 279 -10.95 -14.85 -16.76
N SER A 280 -10.83 -14.20 -17.92
CA SER A 280 -11.40 -12.89 -18.17
C SER A 280 -12.93 -12.86 -18.12
N SER A 281 -13.48 -11.68 -17.84
CA SER A 281 -14.89 -11.39 -18.08
C SER A 281 -15.16 -11.11 -19.58
N ASN A 282 -16.39 -10.72 -19.91
CA ASN A 282 -16.76 -10.25 -21.25
C ASN A 282 -16.34 -8.80 -21.55
N PHE A 283 -15.61 -8.17 -20.62
CA PHE A 283 -15.32 -6.74 -20.65
C PHE A 283 -13.82 -6.46 -20.64
N ILE A 284 -13.43 -5.32 -21.18
CA ILE A 284 -12.07 -4.77 -21.08
C ILE A 284 -12.16 -3.33 -20.61
N ALA A 285 -11.18 -2.88 -19.83
CA ALA A 285 -11.12 -1.49 -19.37
C ALA A 285 -10.57 -0.58 -20.48
N LYS A 286 -11.21 0.58 -20.69
CA LYS A 286 -10.79 1.61 -21.64
C LYS A 286 -10.59 2.93 -20.91
N VAL A 287 -9.55 3.68 -21.28
CA VAL A 287 -9.23 4.99 -20.68
C VAL A 287 -9.53 6.12 -21.64
N ASP A 288 -10.29 7.09 -21.16
CA ASP A 288 -10.39 8.43 -21.74
C ASP A 288 -9.21 9.27 -21.21
N LYS A 289 -8.20 9.48 -22.07
CA LYS A 289 -6.97 10.21 -21.70
C LYS A 289 -7.25 11.67 -21.38
N ASP A 290 -8.27 12.28 -21.97
CA ASP A 290 -8.57 13.70 -21.76
C ASP A 290 -9.14 13.94 -20.36
N LYS A 291 -9.99 13.02 -19.88
CA LYS A 291 -10.52 13.05 -18.51
C LYS A 291 -9.52 12.59 -17.45
N CYS A 292 -8.54 11.75 -17.82
CA CYS A 292 -7.61 11.16 -16.87
C CYS A 292 -6.72 12.22 -16.18
N VAL A 293 -6.36 11.99 -14.92
CA VAL A 293 -5.52 12.92 -14.14
C VAL A 293 -4.37 12.21 -13.43
N ALA A 294 -4.00 11.02 -13.91
CA ALA A 294 -2.91 10.20 -13.37
C ALA A 294 -2.83 10.15 -11.83
N CYS A 295 -3.99 10.04 -11.15
CA CYS A 295 -4.01 9.95 -9.69
C CYS A 295 -3.42 8.61 -9.18
N GLY A 296 -3.38 7.58 -10.04
CA GLY A 296 -2.80 6.26 -9.74
C GLY A 296 -3.77 5.30 -9.03
N GLN A 297 -4.96 5.75 -8.66
CA GLN A 297 -5.92 4.91 -7.90
C GLN A 297 -6.34 3.64 -8.65
N CYS A 298 -6.49 3.72 -9.98
CA CYS A 298 -6.76 2.55 -10.81
C CYS A 298 -5.56 1.59 -10.90
N VAL A 299 -4.33 2.13 -10.90
CA VAL A 299 -3.08 1.37 -10.95
C VAL A 299 -2.88 0.60 -9.65
N GLU A 300 -2.99 1.27 -8.51
CA GLU A 300 -2.85 0.70 -7.16
C GLU A 300 -3.84 -0.47 -6.91
N ASN A 301 -4.98 -0.49 -7.62
CA ASN A 301 -6.04 -1.49 -7.44
C ASN A 301 -6.14 -2.48 -8.63
N CYS A 302 -5.28 -2.38 -9.65
CA CYS A 302 -5.27 -3.34 -10.75
C CYS A 302 -4.65 -4.67 -10.29
N GLN A 303 -5.42 -5.76 -10.30
CA GLN A 303 -4.95 -7.06 -9.80
C GLN A 303 -4.05 -7.83 -10.76
N THR A 304 -3.98 -7.46 -12.04
CA THR A 304 -3.17 -8.16 -13.07
C THR A 304 -2.07 -7.29 -13.69
N ASN A 305 -1.77 -6.14 -13.07
CA ASN A 305 -0.84 -5.11 -13.58
C ASN A 305 -1.16 -4.60 -15.01
N ALA A 306 -2.39 -4.79 -15.48
CA ALA A 306 -2.86 -4.30 -16.78
C ALA A 306 -3.01 -2.77 -16.86
N VAL A 307 -3.09 -2.06 -15.73
CA VAL A 307 -3.16 -0.59 -15.71
C VAL A 307 -1.87 -0.03 -15.14
N LYS A 308 -1.26 0.92 -15.85
CA LYS A 308 -0.07 1.67 -15.42
C LYS A 308 -0.26 3.16 -15.65
N LEU A 309 0.53 3.99 -14.99
CA LEU A 309 0.62 5.41 -15.28
C LEU A 309 1.63 5.65 -16.41
N GLY A 310 1.25 6.44 -17.40
CA GLY A 310 2.12 6.93 -18.46
C GLY A 310 2.04 8.46 -18.59
N GLN A 311 2.43 8.93 -19.76
CA GLN A 311 2.40 10.33 -20.17
C GLN A 311 1.05 10.65 -20.83
N LYS A 312 0.62 11.90 -20.69
CA LYS A 312 -0.45 12.47 -21.51
C LYS A 312 0.09 13.42 -22.57
N LEU A 313 1.14 14.18 -22.24
CA LEU A 313 1.77 15.11 -23.16
C LEU A 313 2.45 14.33 -24.28
N CYS A 314 2.42 14.86 -25.50
CA CYS A 314 3.16 14.29 -26.61
C CYS A 314 4.66 14.27 -26.27
N THR A 315 5.40 13.30 -26.79
CA THR A 315 6.86 13.25 -26.72
C THR A 315 7.45 13.66 -28.07
N THR A 316 8.55 14.41 -28.04
CA THR A 316 9.36 14.70 -29.24
C THR A 316 10.35 13.56 -29.55
N ASP A 317 10.57 12.66 -28.59
CA ASP A 317 11.39 11.45 -28.76
C ASP A 317 10.54 10.30 -29.34
N PRO A 318 10.82 9.83 -30.56
CA PRO A 318 10.06 8.75 -31.20
C PRO A 318 10.30 7.36 -30.58
N HIS A 319 11.29 7.20 -29.70
CA HIS A 319 11.59 5.94 -29.02
C HIS A 319 10.78 5.73 -27.73
N VAL A 320 10.05 6.75 -27.28
CA VAL A 320 9.20 6.66 -26.09
C VAL A 320 7.75 6.45 -26.52
N SER A 321 7.20 5.27 -26.26
CA SER A 321 5.82 4.93 -26.60
C SER A 321 5.08 4.32 -25.42
N ASP A 322 3.95 4.94 -25.10
CA ASP A 322 2.93 4.36 -24.21
C ASP A 322 1.93 3.48 -24.96
N ALA A 323 2.07 3.33 -26.28
CA ALA A 323 1.34 2.31 -27.02
C ALA A 323 1.95 0.95 -26.68
N TYR A 324 1.26 0.23 -25.80
CA TYR A 324 1.62 -1.12 -25.46
C TYR A 324 1.51 -2.01 -26.71
N GLN A 325 2.63 -2.59 -27.16
CA GLN A 325 2.64 -3.64 -28.17
C GLN A 325 2.09 -4.90 -27.54
N SER A 326 0.98 -5.41 -28.05
CA SER A 326 0.26 -6.50 -27.39
C SER A 326 1.15 -7.71 -27.20
N ASP A 327 1.08 -8.34 -26.02
CA ASP A 327 1.75 -9.62 -25.77
C ASP A 327 1.36 -10.72 -26.75
N LYS A 328 0.28 -10.52 -27.54
CA LYS A 328 -0.14 -11.39 -28.63
C LYS A 328 0.92 -11.55 -29.72
N GLU A 329 1.87 -10.62 -29.82
CA GLU A 329 3.01 -10.70 -30.76
C GLU A 329 4.19 -11.51 -30.20
N VAL A 330 4.23 -11.74 -28.89
CA VAL A 330 5.27 -12.57 -28.24
C VAL A 330 4.95 -14.04 -28.49
N PRO A 331 5.89 -14.83 -29.07
CA PRO A 331 5.71 -16.27 -29.20
C PRO A 331 5.37 -16.89 -27.83
N TRP A 332 4.18 -17.49 -27.75
CA TRP A 332 3.69 -18.05 -26.50
C TRP A 332 4.35 -19.42 -26.27
N ASP A 333 5.33 -19.46 -25.34
CA ASP A 333 5.96 -20.69 -24.87
C ASP A 333 6.39 -20.55 -23.39
N LYS A 334 6.93 -21.61 -22.76
CA LYS A 334 7.31 -21.58 -21.34
C LYS A 334 8.34 -20.48 -20.98
N ARG A 335 9.11 -19.97 -21.95
CA ARG A 335 10.08 -18.88 -21.77
C ARG A 335 9.39 -17.52 -21.71
N SER A 336 8.16 -17.39 -22.19
CA SER A 336 7.38 -16.15 -22.09
C SER A 336 6.64 -16.01 -20.76
N TYR A 337 6.62 -17.04 -19.91
CA TYR A 337 5.96 -17.01 -18.60
C TYR A 337 6.61 -15.99 -17.66
N ASN A 338 5.80 -15.21 -16.95
CA ASN A 338 6.25 -14.27 -15.93
C ASN A 338 6.29 -14.95 -14.56
N VAL A 339 7.32 -15.77 -14.33
CA VAL A 339 7.48 -16.53 -13.06
C VAL A 339 7.61 -15.61 -11.83
N ASP A 340 8.09 -14.38 -12.03
CA ASP A 340 8.33 -13.39 -10.98
C ASP A 340 7.21 -12.34 -10.85
N TYR A 341 6.03 -12.58 -11.43
CA TYR A 341 4.91 -11.62 -11.48
C TYR A 341 4.54 -10.98 -10.13
N ARG A 342 4.82 -11.68 -9.02
CA ARG A 342 4.51 -11.23 -7.65
C ARG A 342 5.54 -10.24 -7.10
N THR A 343 6.66 -10.00 -7.79
CA THR A 343 7.74 -9.13 -7.33
C THR A 343 8.24 -8.15 -8.40
N THR A 344 7.84 -8.33 -9.67
CA THR A 344 8.24 -7.51 -10.84
C THR A 344 7.16 -6.55 -11.35
N ARG A 345 6.04 -6.42 -10.61
CA ARG A 345 5.01 -5.40 -10.89
C ARG A 345 5.61 -4.00 -10.95
N THR A 346 5.13 -3.19 -11.89
CA THR A 346 5.51 -1.78 -12.08
C THR A 346 4.28 -0.89 -12.14
N ASP A 347 4.33 0.29 -11.52
CA ASP A 347 3.19 1.23 -11.50
C ASP A 347 3.20 2.20 -12.67
N VAL A 348 4.34 2.35 -13.34
CA VAL A 348 4.58 3.36 -14.37
C VAL A 348 5.14 2.71 -15.63
N MET A 349 4.72 3.23 -16.78
CA MET A 349 5.30 2.93 -18.08
C MET A 349 6.77 3.38 -18.13
N GLU A 350 7.55 2.86 -19.08
CA GLU A 350 8.97 3.24 -19.24
C GLU A 350 9.15 4.73 -19.51
N SER A 351 8.16 5.33 -20.15
CA SER A 351 8.03 6.75 -20.46
C SER A 351 7.93 7.65 -19.21
N GLY A 352 7.58 7.10 -18.04
CA GLY A 352 7.33 7.86 -16.83
C GLY A 352 5.92 8.46 -16.75
N THR A 353 5.65 9.22 -15.68
CA THR A 353 4.36 9.89 -15.47
C THR A 353 4.54 11.28 -14.86
N ALA A 354 3.43 11.89 -14.42
CA ALA A 354 3.37 13.22 -13.83
C ALA A 354 4.48 13.45 -12.78
N PRO A 355 5.45 14.36 -13.05
CA PRO A 355 6.61 14.56 -12.18
C PRO A 355 6.23 14.92 -10.75
N CYS A 356 5.17 15.70 -10.57
CA CYS A 356 4.69 16.13 -9.25
C CYS A 356 4.25 14.96 -8.33
N LYS A 357 3.71 13.86 -8.89
CA LYS A 357 3.40 12.64 -8.10
C LYS A 357 4.66 11.81 -7.90
N ALA A 358 5.48 11.66 -8.93
CA ALA A 358 6.70 10.86 -8.87
C ALA A 358 7.71 11.40 -7.86
N GLN A 359 7.88 12.72 -7.78
CA GLN A 359 8.86 13.38 -6.90
C GLN A 359 8.37 13.60 -5.47
N CYS A 360 7.06 13.51 -5.22
CA CYS A 360 6.53 13.57 -3.87
C CYS A 360 6.92 12.26 -3.15
N PRO A 361 7.62 12.29 -1.98
CA PRO A 361 8.01 11.07 -1.28
C PRO A 361 6.82 10.18 -0.86
N ALA A 362 5.65 10.79 -0.62
CA ALA A 362 4.41 10.08 -0.33
C ALA A 362 3.58 9.74 -1.58
N HIS A 363 4.00 10.15 -2.78
CA HIS A 363 3.30 9.98 -4.06
C HIS A 363 1.85 10.45 -4.06
N VAL A 364 1.61 11.60 -3.41
CA VAL A 364 0.29 12.23 -3.33
C VAL A 364 -0.22 12.52 -4.76
N PRO A 365 -1.49 12.20 -5.08
CA PRO A 365 -2.06 12.38 -6.42
C PRO A 365 -2.33 13.86 -6.77
N VAL A 366 -1.27 14.62 -7.04
CA VAL A 366 -1.29 16.08 -7.25
C VAL A 366 -2.29 16.52 -8.31
N GLN A 367 -2.18 16.00 -9.53
CA GLN A 367 -3.09 16.38 -10.62
C GLN A 367 -4.55 16.04 -10.32
N GLY A 368 -4.77 14.96 -9.57
CA GLY A 368 -6.10 14.53 -9.15
C GLY A 368 -6.77 15.55 -8.24
N TYR A 369 -6.11 15.96 -7.14
CA TYR A 369 -6.72 16.93 -6.23
C TYR A 369 -6.79 18.34 -6.81
N ILE A 370 -5.85 18.72 -7.71
CA ILE A 370 -5.94 19.98 -8.46
C ILE A 370 -7.17 19.99 -9.36
N LYS A 371 -7.45 18.89 -10.09
CA LYS A 371 -8.64 18.81 -10.94
C LYS A 371 -9.93 18.86 -10.14
N LEU A 372 -9.98 18.18 -8.98
CA LEU A 372 -11.14 18.25 -8.09
C LEU A 372 -11.34 19.67 -7.53
N ALA A 373 -10.25 20.34 -7.14
CA ALA A 373 -10.30 21.73 -6.68
C ALA A 373 -10.76 22.70 -7.78
N ALA A 374 -10.33 22.52 -9.03
CA ALA A 374 -10.81 23.29 -10.18
C ALA A 374 -12.33 23.16 -10.39
N GLN A 375 -12.91 22.04 -9.97
CA GLN A 375 -14.36 21.76 -10.03
C GLN A 375 -15.11 22.19 -8.76
N GLY A 376 -14.44 22.82 -7.78
CA GLY A 376 -15.01 23.15 -6.47
C GLY A 376 -15.27 21.93 -5.56
N ARG A 377 -14.81 20.74 -5.95
CA ARG A 377 -15.01 19.46 -5.23
C ARG A 377 -13.96 19.27 -4.12
N TYR A 378 -13.87 20.25 -3.21
CA TYR A 378 -12.79 20.33 -2.23
C TYR A 378 -12.76 19.18 -1.21
N THR A 379 -13.93 18.70 -0.75
CA THR A 379 -13.99 17.55 0.16
C THR A 379 -13.41 16.30 -0.49
N GLU A 380 -13.75 16.03 -1.74
CA GLU A 380 -13.20 14.87 -2.46
C GLU A 380 -11.71 15.00 -2.76
N ALA A 381 -11.23 16.24 -2.96
CA ALA A 381 -9.82 16.55 -3.10
C ALA A 381 -9.06 16.24 -1.80
N LEU A 382 -9.61 16.65 -0.65
CA LEU A 382 -9.07 16.36 0.67
C LEU A 382 -9.02 14.85 0.95
N GLU A 383 -10.11 14.13 0.68
CA GLU A 383 -10.16 12.67 0.79
C GLU A 383 -9.06 12.00 -0.04
N LEU A 384 -8.85 12.47 -1.27
CA LEU A 384 -7.85 11.93 -2.19
C LEU A 384 -6.42 12.19 -1.69
N ILE A 385 -6.15 13.35 -1.09
CA ILE A 385 -4.85 13.64 -0.46
C ILE A 385 -4.62 12.71 0.74
N LYS A 386 -5.65 12.52 1.58
CA LYS A 386 -5.55 11.74 2.83
C LYS A 386 -5.32 10.23 2.65
N LYS A 387 -5.46 9.71 1.43
CA LYS A 387 -5.01 8.34 1.10
C LYS A 387 -3.50 8.16 1.22
N GLU A 388 -2.76 9.25 1.02
CA GLU A 388 -1.29 9.25 0.95
C GLU A 388 -0.65 10.13 2.03
N ASN A 389 -1.33 11.18 2.47
CA ASN A 389 -0.84 12.11 3.46
C ASN A 389 -1.90 12.37 4.54
N PRO A 390 -1.72 11.86 5.78
CA PRO A 390 -2.64 12.10 6.89
C PRO A 390 -2.57 13.53 7.45
N PHE A 391 -1.54 14.31 7.09
CA PHE A 391 -1.29 15.67 7.58
C PHE A 391 -1.24 16.72 6.45
N PRO A 392 -2.29 16.84 5.61
CA PRO A 392 -2.32 17.79 4.51
C PRO A 392 -2.20 19.26 4.94
N ALA A 393 -2.78 19.65 6.08
CA ALA A 393 -2.78 21.04 6.56
C ALA A 393 -1.40 21.46 7.10
N VAL A 394 -0.70 20.54 7.77
CA VAL A 394 0.72 20.69 8.12
C VAL A 394 1.57 20.78 6.85
N CYS A 395 1.42 19.83 5.92
CA CYS A 395 2.25 19.80 4.72
C CYS A 395 2.02 21.03 3.84
N GLY A 396 0.80 21.58 3.77
CA GLY A 396 0.51 22.82 3.05
C GLY A 396 1.20 24.08 3.58
N ARG A 397 1.94 23.99 4.71
CA ARG A 397 2.62 25.12 5.36
C ARG A 397 4.14 24.98 5.41
N ILE A 398 4.64 23.75 5.36
CA ILE A 398 6.05 23.41 5.66
C ILE A 398 6.66 22.41 4.67
N CYS A 399 5.96 22.04 3.60
CA CYS A 399 6.50 21.11 2.61
C CYS A 399 7.70 21.72 1.88
N ASN A 400 8.63 20.88 1.45
CA ASN A 400 9.79 21.26 0.66
C ASN A 400 9.49 21.51 -0.81
N LYS A 401 8.23 21.37 -1.25
CA LYS A 401 7.76 21.70 -2.60
C LYS A 401 8.52 21.02 -3.75
N ALA A 402 9.12 19.84 -3.54
CA ALA A 402 9.77 19.05 -4.60
C ALA A 402 8.84 18.75 -5.80
N CYS A 403 7.54 18.70 -5.56
CA CYS A 403 6.52 18.58 -6.61
C CYS A 403 6.34 19.83 -7.48
N GLU A 404 6.59 21.03 -6.93
CA GLU A 404 6.62 22.30 -7.67
C GLU A 404 7.95 22.45 -8.42
N ASP A 405 9.07 22.10 -7.80
CA ASP A 405 10.40 22.15 -8.42
C ASP A 405 10.48 21.29 -9.69
N ALA A 406 9.81 20.13 -9.66
CA ALA A 406 9.75 19.21 -10.80
C ALA A 406 8.58 19.48 -11.76
N CYS A 407 7.77 20.52 -11.51
CA CYS A 407 6.58 20.78 -12.31
C CYS A 407 6.98 21.16 -13.74
N THR A 408 6.47 20.41 -14.73
CA THR A 408 6.70 20.68 -16.16
C THR A 408 6.36 22.11 -16.60
N ARG A 409 5.44 22.79 -15.89
CA ARG A 409 5.09 24.19 -16.17
C ARG A 409 6.23 25.17 -15.84
N GLY A 410 7.13 24.80 -14.93
CA GLY A 410 8.30 25.61 -14.56
C GLY A 410 9.25 25.85 -15.74
N ASP A 411 9.30 24.95 -16.72
CA ASP A 411 10.10 25.10 -17.95
C ASP A 411 9.51 26.13 -18.93
N ILE A 412 8.29 26.62 -18.67
CA ILE A 412 7.58 27.58 -19.52
C ILE A 412 7.53 28.97 -18.87
N ASP A 413 6.99 29.05 -17.64
CA ASP A 413 6.85 30.31 -16.92
C ASP A 413 7.10 30.16 -15.42
N SER A 414 6.20 29.52 -14.69
CA SER A 414 6.25 29.34 -13.26
C SER A 414 5.47 28.10 -12.88
N PRO A 415 5.98 27.28 -11.95
CA PRO A 415 5.29 26.08 -11.52
C PRO A 415 3.91 26.39 -10.93
N ILE A 416 3.07 25.37 -10.86
CA ILE A 416 1.80 25.46 -10.16
C ILE A 416 2.07 25.65 -8.66
N ALA A 417 1.28 26.50 -8.00
CA ALA A 417 1.30 26.69 -6.55
C ALA A 417 0.61 25.52 -5.83
N ILE A 418 1.19 24.33 -6.00
CA ILE A 418 0.67 23.05 -5.51
C ILE A 418 0.50 23.08 -3.99
N ASP A 419 1.45 23.66 -3.26
CA ASP A 419 1.40 23.73 -1.81
C ASP A 419 0.30 24.68 -1.30
N ASP A 420 0.11 25.83 -1.97
CA ASP A 420 -0.95 26.78 -1.66
C ASP A 420 -2.35 26.22 -1.97
N ILE A 421 -2.49 25.50 -3.08
CA ILE A 421 -3.71 24.73 -3.40
C ILE A 421 -4.01 23.71 -2.29
N LYS A 422 -2.99 22.96 -1.86
CA LYS A 422 -3.12 21.95 -0.81
C LYS A 422 -3.50 22.61 0.52
N LYS A 423 -2.87 23.72 0.88
CA LYS A 423 -3.18 24.52 2.08
C LYS A 423 -4.65 24.95 2.06
N PHE A 424 -5.12 25.53 0.96
CA PHE A 424 -6.51 25.93 0.78
C PHE A 424 -7.50 24.77 0.98
N ILE A 425 -7.24 23.62 0.32
CA ILE A 425 -8.09 22.43 0.45
C ILE A 425 -8.10 21.94 1.91
N ALA A 426 -6.95 21.92 2.55
CA ALA A 426 -6.75 21.38 3.89
C ALA A 426 -7.30 22.29 5.01
N GLU A 427 -7.49 23.59 4.78
CA GLU A 427 -8.17 24.47 5.76
C GLU A 427 -9.56 23.95 6.13
N LYS A 428 -10.27 23.36 5.17
CA LYS A 428 -11.58 22.75 5.43
C LYS A 428 -11.50 21.60 6.43
N ASP A 429 -10.35 20.97 6.59
CA ASP A 429 -10.16 19.87 7.53
C ASP A 429 -9.95 20.34 8.99
N LEU A 430 -9.56 21.61 9.17
CA LEU A 430 -9.34 22.21 10.47
C LEU A 430 -10.66 22.45 11.20
N GLU A 431 -11.70 22.82 10.45
CA GLU A 431 -13.06 23.00 10.97
C GLU A 431 -13.74 21.66 11.24
N SER A 432 -14.20 21.46 12.48
CA SER A 432 -14.79 20.17 12.89
C SER A 432 -16.03 19.75 12.09
N LYS A 433 -16.74 20.68 11.45
CA LYS A 433 -17.91 20.41 10.59
C LYS A 433 -17.52 19.78 9.25
N HIS A 434 -16.30 20.03 8.79
CA HIS A 434 -15.82 19.68 7.46
C HIS A 434 -14.64 18.68 7.48
N ARG A 435 -14.14 18.36 8.68
CA ARG A 435 -13.09 17.37 8.92
C ARG A 435 -13.44 16.01 8.31
N PHE A 436 -12.51 15.48 7.52
CA PHE A 436 -12.60 14.13 6.99
C PHE A 436 -11.92 13.12 7.91
N VAL A 437 -12.70 12.21 8.48
CA VAL A 437 -12.21 11.03 9.20
C VAL A 437 -12.38 9.82 8.28
N PRO A 438 -11.30 9.13 7.90
CA PRO A 438 -11.40 7.95 7.04
C PRO A 438 -12.19 6.84 7.74
N LYS A 439 -12.92 6.04 6.97
CA LYS A 439 -13.60 4.85 7.49
C LYS A 439 -12.56 3.76 7.77
N MET A 440 -12.85 2.89 8.73
CA MET A 440 -12.10 1.65 8.90
C MET A 440 -12.30 0.78 7.67
N VAL A 441 -11.21 0.36 7.03
CA VAL A 441 -11.23 -0.50 5.85
C VAL A 441 -10.30 -1.68 6.10
N ASN A 442 -10.89 -2.83 6.41
CA ASN A 442 -10.21 -4.11 6.40
C ASN A 442 -11.09 -5.19 5.78
N GLN A 443 -10.52 -6.37 5.57
CA GLN A 443 -11.16 -7.42 4.79
C GLN A 443 -12.26 -8.19 5.56
N ILE A 444 -12.29 -8.11 6.89
CA ILE A 444 -13.24 -8.85 7.75
C ILE A 444 -14.35 -7.97 8.34
N GLY A 445 -14.26 -6.64 8.17
CA GLY A 445 -15.27 -5.69 8.62
C GLY A 445 -15.31 -5.42 10.12
N LYS A 446 -14.35 -5.95 10.89
CA LYS A 446 -14.25 -5.80 12.35
C LYS A 446 -12.82 -5.46 12.78
N PRO A 447 -12.61 -4.79 13.93
CA PRO A 447 -11.26 -4.51 14.43
C PRO A 447 -10.41 -5.78 14.59
N TYR A 448 -9.11 -5.65 14.36
CA TYR A 448 -8.12 -6.67 14.66
C TYR A 448 -7.83 -6.72 16.17
N GLU A 449 -7.34 -7.86 16.66
CA GLU A 449 -7.06 -8.06 18.10
C GLU A 449 -5.60 -7.71 18.46
N GLU A 450 -4.70 -7.72 17.47
CA GLU A 450 -3.28 -7.50 17.68
C GLU A 450 -2.99 -6.05 18.08
N LYS A 451 -2.52 -5.85 19.32
CA LYS A 451 -2.16 -4.53 19.85
C LYS A 451 -0.83 -4.07 19.27
N ILE A 452 -0.79 -2.83 18.78
CA ILE A 452 0.43 -2.23 18.21
C ILE A 452 0.88 -1.03 19.04
N ALA A 453 2.17 -0.98 19.36
CA ALA A 453 2.80 0.15 20.03
C ALA A 453 3.59 0.98 19.04
N VAL A 454 3.40 2.29 19.08
CA VAL A 454 4.18 3.26 18.29
C VAL A 454 4.97 4.12 19.27
N ILE A 455 6.27 4.28 19.05
CA ILE A 455 7.19 4.95 19.97
C ILE A 455 7.64 6.25 19.32
N GLY A 456 7.14 7.38 19.82
CA GLY A 456 7.31 8.72 19.28
C GLY A 456 6.06 9.20 18.53
N ALA A 457 5.58 10.40 18.90
CA ALA A 457 4.42 11.05 18.31
C ALA A 457 4.79 12.12 17.28
N GLY A 458 5.91 11.95 16.57
CA GLY A 458 6.28 12.76 15.39
C GLY A 458 5.57 12.29 14.11
N PRO A 459 5.84 12.93 12.95
CA PRO A 459 5.17 12.63 11.68
C PRO A 459 5.19 11.16 11.29
N ALA A 460 6.33 10.47 11.45
CA ALA A 460 6.44 9.04 11.12
C ALA A 460 5.57 8.16 12.01
N GLY A 461 5.61 8.38 13.33
CA GLY A 461 4.83 7.62 14.29
C GLY A 461 3.34 7.86 14.14
N LEU A 462 2.92 9.12 14.02
CA LEU A 462 1.52 9.47 13.79
C LEU A 462 1.01 8.94 12.43
N SER A 463 1.82 8.99 11.38
CA SER A 463 1.46 8.40 10.07
C SER A 463 1.25 6.88 10.17
N CYS A 464 2.18 6.15 10.81
CA CYS A 464 2.03 4.71 11.04
C CYS A 464 0.77 4.40 11.85
N ALA A 465 0.52 5.15 12.93
CA ALA A 465 -0.66 5.00 13.77
C ALA A 465 -1.97 5.26 12.99
N TYR A 466 -2.00 6.28 12.13
CA TYR A 466 -3.13 6.59 11.27
C TYR A 466 -3.48 5.41 10.35
N TYR A 467 -2.51 4.88 9.59
CA TYR A 467 -2.78 3.80 8.65
C TYR A 467 -3.14 2.48 9.33
N LEU A 468 -2.53 2.18 10.49
CA LEU A 468 -2.91 1.02 11.30
C LEU A 468 -4.32 1.15 11.89
N ALA A 469 -4.71 2.34 12.37
CA ALA A 469 -6.05 2.58 12.88
C ALA A 469 -7.11 2.50 11.77
N VAL A 470 -6.84 3.04 10.57
CA VAL A 470 -7.70 2.87 9.39
C VAL A 470 -7.85 1.39 9.02
N LYS A 471 -6.80 0.59 9.17
CA LYS A 471 -6.86 -0.87 8.96
C LYS A 471 -7.56 -1.62 10.12
N GLY A 472 -7.92 -0.94 11.20
CA GLY A 472 -8.70 -1.48 12.31
C GLY A 472 -7.88 -2.05 13.47
N TYR A 473 -6.62 -1.66 13.63
CA TYR A 473 -5.80 -2.11 14.76
C TYR A 473 -5.97 -1.23 16.01
N PRO A 474 -5.93 -1.83 17.23
CA PRO A 474 -5.79 -1.08 18.47
C PRO A 474 -4.35 -0.55 18.60
N VAL A 475 -4.16 0.74 18.35
CA VAL A 475 -2.85 1.41 18.41
C VAL A 475 -2.69 2.26 19.66
N THR A 476 -1.53 2.14 20.32
CA THR A 476 -1.10 3.07 21.38
C THR A 476 0.21 3.75 21.01
N VAL A 477 0.21 5.08 20.99
CA VAL A 477 1.38 5.91 20.76
C VAL A 477 1.96 6.37 22.10
N TYR A 478 3.23 6.07 22.34
CA TYR A 478 3.99 6.51 23.50
C TYR A 478 4.86 7.70 23.10
N GLU A 479 4.80 8.79 23.87
CA GLU A 479 5.51 10.03 23.63
C GLU A 479 6.24 10.46 24.91
N LYS A 480 7.52 10.80 24.80
CA LYS A 480 8.35 11.21 25.93
C LYS A 480 7.96 12.62 26.41
N GLU A 481 7.57 13.50 25.50
CA GLU A 481 7.20 14.87 25.80
C GLU A 481 5.75 14.97 26.29
N LYS A 482 5.38 16.12 26.86
CA LYS A 482 4.01 16.41 27.31
C LYS A 482 3.06 16.70 26.14
N ALA A 483 3.58 17.17 25.02
CA ALA A 483 2.80 17.51 23.83
C ALA A 483 3.14 16.59 22.65
N LEU A 484 2.12 16.33 21.81
CA LEU A 484 2.22 15.48 20.63
C LEU A 484 2.71 16.28 19.42
N GLY A 485 3.05 15.58 18.33
CA GLY A 485 3.48 16.17 17.04
C GLY A 485 4.99 16.14 16.81
N GLY A 486 5.79 15.76 17.82
CA GLY A 486 7.24 15.65 17.72
C GLY A 486 7.87 16.95 17.20
N MET A 487 8.75 16.85 16.20
CA MET A 487 9.42 18.02 15.61
C MET A 487 8.46 19.03 14.95
N LEU A 488 7.24 18.64 14.57
CA LEU A 488 6.25 19.61 14.08
C LEU A 488 5.87 20.61 15.18
N THR A 489 5.71 20.13 16.40
CA THR A 489 5.31 20.95 17.56
C THR A 489 6.52 21.56 18.25
N MET A 490 7.60 20.80 18.40
CA MET A 490 8.77 21.21 19.20
C MET A 490 9.80 21.97 18.36
N GLY A 491 9.93 21.64 17.08
CA GLY A 491 11.00 22.14 16.23
C GLY A 491 10.61 23.24 15.25
N ILE A 492 9.32 23.38 14.91
CA ILE A 492 8.86 24.38 13.94
C ILE A 492 8.17 25.51 14.69
N PRO A 493 8.57 26.78 14.51
CA PRO A 493 7.94 27.91 15.17
C PRO A 493 6.48 28.11 14.75
N SER A 494 5.65 28.65 15.66
CA SER A 494 4.23 28.89 15.38
C SER A 494 3.95 29.86 14.23
N PHE A 495 4.88 30.76 13.89
CA PHE A 495 4.72 31.67 12.74
C PHE A 495 4.86 30.95 11.39
N ARG A 496 5.31 29.68 11.39
CA ARG A 496 5.33 28.79 10.23
C ARG A 496 4.31 27.66 10.33
N LEU A 497 4.03 27.17 11.53
CA LEU A 497 3.09 26.09 11.75
C LEU A 497 2.42 26.25 13.10
N GLU A 498 1.18 26.74 13.08
CA GLU A 498 0.43 26.92 14.31
C GLU A 498 0.07 25.58 14.97
N LYS A 499 0.05 25.57 16.31
CA LYS A 499 -0.14 24.33 17.09
C LYS A 499 -1.57 23.79 16.97
N ASP A 500 -2.54 24.66 16.75
CA ASP A 500 -3.94 24.29 16.52
C ASP A 500 -4.11 23.49 15.22
N VAL A 501 -3.36 23.83 14.15
CA VAL A 501 -3.29 23.06 12.90
C VAL A 501 -2.84 21.62 13.18
N ILE A 502 -1.71 21.47 13.89
CA ILE A 502 -1.17 20.16 14.26
C ILE A 502 -2.18 19.37 15.12
N ASN A 503 -2.75 20.03 16.12
CA ASN A 503 -3.70 19.39 17.04
C ASN A 503 -5.02 18.99 16.34
N ALA A 504 -5.47 19.74 15.33
CA ALA A 504 -6.65 19.40 14.54
C ALA A 504 -6.45 18.10 13.75
N GLU A 505 -5.27 17.90 13.16
CA GLU A 505 -4.98 16.65 12.43
C GLU A 505 -4.71 15.48 13.38
N ILE A 506 -4.07 15.72 14.53
CA ILE A 506 -3.94 14.72 15.60
C ILE A 506 -5.30 14.30 16.15
N LYS A 507 -6.28 15.21 16.17
CA LYS A 507 -7.64 14.88 16.60
C LYS A 507 -8.28 13.83 15.68
N VAL A 508 -7.99 13.82 14.38
CA VAL A 508 -8.44 12.74 13.47
C VAL A 508 -7.96 11.37 13.97
N LEU A 509 -6.72 11.26 14.45
CA LEU A 509 -6.20 10.00 14.99
C LEU A 509 -6.92 9.58 16.28
N LYS A 510 -7.26 10.55 17.14
CA LYS A 510 -8.07 10.29 18.34
C LYS A 510 -9.47 9.81 17.97
N ASP A 511 -10.09 10.42 16.96
CA ASP A 511 -11.41 10.04 16.44
C ASP A 511 -11.38 8.64 15.79
N LEU A 512 -10.22 8.21 15.27
CA LEU A 512 -9.96 6.83 14.81
C LEU A 512 -9.68 5.83 15.96
N GLY A 513 -9.68 6.28 17.21
CA GLY A 513 -9.46 5.43 18.40
C GLY A 513 -8.00 5.22 18.80
N VAL A 514 -7.05 5.96 18.20
CA VAL A 514 -5.63 5.90 18.61
C VAL A 514 -5.48 6.44 20.04
N LYS A 515 -4.82 5.65 20.89
CA LYS A 515 -4.53 6.02 22.28
C LYS A 515 -3.16 6.69 22.37
N PHE A 516 -3.05 7.72 23.20
CA PHE A 516 -1.79 8.44 23.44
C PHE A 516 -1.36 8.35 24.90
N LYS A 517 -0.08 8.09 25.13
CA LYS A 517 0.59 8.04 26.43
C LYS A 517 1.77 9.00 26.40
N THR A 518 1.54 10.25 26.80
CA THR A 518 2.56 11.32 26.88
C THR A 518 3.34 11.26 28.20
N GLY A 519 4.53 11.85 28.23
CA GLY A 519 5.40 11.81 29.42
C GLY A 519 5.99 10.43 29.72
N VAL A 520 6.06 9.54 28.72
CA VAL A 520 6.58 8.18 28.86
C VAL A 520 7.72 7.96 27.86
N GLU A 521 8.94 7.87 28.36
CA GLU A 521 10.15 7.58 27.58
C GLU A 521 10.40 6.06 27.52
N VAL A 522 10.03 5.44 26.41
CA VAL A 522 10.30 4.01 26.16
C VAL A 522 11.80 3.77 26.07
N GLY A 523 12.31 2.80 26.83
CA GLY A 523 13.73 2.54 27.07
C GLY A 523 14.19 2.93 28.48
N LYS A 524 13.54 3.93 29.10
CA LYS A 524 13.82 4.37 30.48
C LYS A 524 12.66 4.09 31.44
N ASP A 525 11.48 4.64 31.16
CA ASP A 525 10.30 4.51 32.02
C ASP A 525 9.61 3.16 31.84
N ILE A 526 9.65 2.62 30.62
CA ILE A 526 9.12 1.31 30.27
C ILE A 526 9.95 0.68 29.15
N THR A 527 10.25 -0.62 29.24
CA THR A 527 11.01 -1.34 28.22
C THR A 527 10.09 -1.96 27.16
N LEU A 528 10.66 -2.30 25.99
CA LEU A 528 9.94 -3.05 24.96
C LEU A 528 9.42 -4.40 25.49
N ASP A 529 10.21 -5.08 26.34
CA ASP A 529 9.79 -6.35 26.95
C ASP A 529 8.57 -6.19 27.84
N LYS A 530 8.51 -5.12 28.64
CA LYS A 530 7.32 -4.83 29.45
C LYS A 530 6.09 -4.53 28.60
N LEU A 531 6.26 -3.94 27.42
CA LEU A 531 5.16 -3.77 26.47
C LEU A 531 4.76 -5.11 25.83
N ARG A 532 5.71 -5.98 25.49
CA ARG A 532 5.40 -7.36 25.03
C ARG A 532 4.57 -8.11 26.07
N GLU A 533 4.94 -8.02 27.34
CA GLU A 533 4.17 -8.60 28.48
C GLU A 533 2.73 -8.05 28.55
N GLN A 534 2.48 -6.81 28.13
CA GLN A 534 1.14 -6.20 28.06
C GLN A 534 0.32 -6.67 26.83
N GLY A 535 0.89 -7.54 26.00
CA GLY A 535 0.25 -8.16 24.84
C GLY A 535 0.44 -7.40 23.53
N PHE A 536 1.35 -6.42 23.47
CA PHE A 536 1.73 -5.78 22.20
C PHE A 536 2.44 -6.79 21.28
N LYS A 537 2.05 -6.81 20.01
CA LYS A 537 2.52 -7.79 19.01
C LYS A 537 3.58 -7.25 18.07
N ALA A 538 3.63 -5.93 17.88
CA ALA A 538 4.65 -5.26 17.09
C ALA A 538 4.84 -3.81 17.55
N PHE A 539 6.00 -3.27 17.18
CA PHE A 539 6.48 -1.95 17.58
C PHE A 539 6.90 -1.13 16.36
N TYR A 540 6.53 0.15 16.32
CA TYR A 540 7.08 1.11 15.36
C TYR A 540 7.91 2.18 16.08
N LEU A 541 9.22 2.16 15.87
CA LEU A 541 10.18 3.10 16.43
C LEU A 541 10.26 4.36 15.56
N ALA A 542 9.83 5.49 16.10
CA ALA A 542 9.75 6.79 15.45
C ALA A 542 10.21 7.93 16.37
N VAL A 543 11.26 7.70 17.17
CA VAL A 543 11.81 8.66 18.16
C VAL A 543 12.53 9.87 17.54
N GLY A 544 12.82 9.80 16.24
CA GLY A 544 13.43 10.88 15.46
C GLY A 544 14.86 11.26 15.90
N ALA A 545 15.35 12.39 15.41
CA ALA A 545 16.65 12.97 15.77
C ALA A 545 16.46 14.16 16.74
N SER A 546 16.07 13.89 17.98
CA SER A 546 15.54 14.92 18.88
C SER A 546 16.58 15.71 19.71
N LYS A 547 17.89 15.49 19.52
CA LYS A 547 18.95 16.24 20.23
C LYS A 547 19.70 17.19 19.30
N GLY A 548 20.01 18.41 19.75
CA GLY A 548 20.86 19.33 18.99
C GLY A 548 22.35 18.97 19.06
N ALA A 549 23.11 19.36 18.03
CA ALA A 549 24.56 19.32 18.04
C ALA A 549 25.15 20.58 18.71
N LYS A 550 26.15 20.39 19.57
CA LYS A 550 26.91 21.48 20.20
C LYS A 550 27.83 22.19 19.19
N VAL A 551 28.30 23.41 19.49
CA VAL A 551 29.12 24.21 18.56
C VAL A 551 30.48 23.54 18.28
N GLY A 552 31.08 22.91 19.30
CA GLY A 552 32.35 22.19 19.21
C GLY A 552 33.59 23.06 19.38
N CYS A 553 33.48 24.22 20.04
CA CYS A 553 34.60 25.12 20.34
C CYS A 553 34.79 25.31 21.87
N PRO A 554 35.92 25.83 22.35
CA PRO A 554 36.05 26.22 23.75
C PRO A 554 34.94 27.20 24.17
N GLY A 555 34.39 27.02 25.39
CA GLY A 555 33.29 27.83 25.92
C GLY A 555 31.87 27.36 25.61
N ASP A 556 31.70 26.23 24.90
CA ASP A 556 30.40 25.66 24.49
C ASP A 556 29.49 25.20 25.66
N GLU A 557 30.05 25.07 26.86
CA GLU A 557 29.29 24.72 28.08
C GLU A 557 28.91 25.95 28.92
N LEU A 558 29.26 27.17 28.49
CA LEU A 558 28.95 28.39 29.23
C LEU A 558 27.43 28.64 29.26
N PRO A 559 26.88 29.13 30.38
CA PRO A 559 25.52 29.64 30.41
C PRO A 559 25.28 30.68 29.30
N GLY A 560 24.18 30.55 28.57
CA GLY A 560 23.89 31.35 27.38
C GLY A 560 24.28 30.67 26.05
N VAL A 561 24.97 29.53 26.10
CA VAL A 561 25.14 28.65 24.93
C VAL A 561 24.08 27.55 24.97
N MET A 562 23.36 27.35 23.87
CA MET A 562 22.29 26.36 23.75
C MET A 562 22.19 25.82 22.34
N THR A 563 21.46 24.72 22.16
CA THR A 563 21.17 24.20 20.81
C THR A 563 19.88 24.83 20.27
N GLY A 564 19.77 24.93 18.94
CA GLY A 564 18.59 25.45 18.27
C GLY A 564 17.36 24.60 18.54
N ILE A 565 17.52 23.28 18.72
CA ILE A 565 16.43 22.36 19.06
C ILE A 565 15.91 22.64 20.47
N ASP A 566 16.79 22.85 21.44
CA ASP A 566 16.39 23.17 22.82
C ASP A 566 15.71 24.54 22.88
N PHE A 567 16.31 25.54 22.24
CA PHE A 567 15.76 26.89 22.14
C PHE A 567 14.36 26.89 21.51
N LEU A 568 14.19 26.27 20.34
CA LEU A 568 12.89 26.25 19.66
C LEU A 568 11.85 25.45 20.45
N ARG A 569 12.25 24.36 21.12
CA ARG A 569 11.38 23.59 22.00
C ARG A 569 10.87 24.44 23.16
N GLU A 570 11.73 25.16 23.87
CA GLU A 570 11.31 26.06 24.96
C GLU A 570 10.34 27.13 24.45
N VAL A 571 10.68 27.81 23.34
CA VAL A 571 9.79 28.82 22.71
C VAL A 571 8.44 28.21 22.34
N ASN A 572 8.45 27.03 21.73
CA ASN A 572 7.24 26.33 21.31
C ASN A 572 6.45 25.72 22.46
N LEU A 573 7.03 25.54 23.65
CA LEU A 573 6.29 25.17 24.85
C LEU A 573 5.75 26.40 25.61
N GLY A 574 5.99 27.61 25.09
CA GLY A 574 5.54 28.87 25.67
C GLY A 574 6.49 29.42 26.74
N GLU A 575 7.67 28.84 26.85
CA GLU A 575 8.73 29.32 27.72
C GLU A 575 9.47 30.50 27.05
N LYS A 576 10.22 31.26 27.85
CA LYS A 576 11.00 32.41 27.38
C LYS A 576 12.48 32.17 27.67
N PRO A 577 13.23 31.59 26.72
CA PRO A 577 14.66 31.34 26.90
C PRO A 577 15.40 32.64 27.17
N ALA A 578 16.34 32.62 28.12
CA ALA A 578 17.12 33.79 28.50
C ALA A 578 18.24 34.07 27.47
N ILE A 579 17.89 34.69 26.34
CA ILE A 579 18.83 34.95 25.22
C ILE A 579 19.47 36.34 25.22
N GLY A 580 18.94 37.28 26.00
CA GLY A 580 19.42 38.67 26.07
C GLY A 580 19.20 39.46 24.77
N LYS A 581 20.11 40.41 24.49
CA LYS A 581 19.96 41.41 23.40
C LYS A 581 20.72 41.10 22.12
N ASN A 582 21.84 40.39 22.18
CA ASN A 582 22.71 40.13 21.02
C ASN A 582 22.90 38.62 20.86
N VAL A 583 22.32 38.03 19.82
CA VAL A 583 22.32 36.57 19.63
C VAL A 583 23.12 36.21 18.39
N ALA A 584 24.05 35.25 18.53
CA ALA A 584 24.69 34.61 17.40
C ALA A 584 24.07 33.23 17.16
N VAL A 585 23.64 32.95 15.93
CA VAL A 585 23.11 31.65 15.52
C VAL A 585 24.11 30.99 14.61
N ILE A 586 24.61 29.80 14.96
CA ILE A 586 25.62 29.09 14.19
C ILE A 586 24.94 28.10 13.26
N GLY A 587 25.09 28.27 11.94
CA GLY A 587 24.54 27.36 10.94
C GLY A 587 23.92 28.08 9.75
N GLY A 588 23.43 27.31 8.77
CA GLY A 588 22.81 27.88 7.57
C GLY A 588 21.67 27.06 6.96
N GLY A 589 21.13 26.07 7.67
CA GLY A 589 19.91 25.37 7.24
C GLY A 589 18.64 26.06 7.73
N ASN A 590 17.47 25.55 7.35
CA ASN A 590 16.16 26.09 7.76
C ASN A 590 16.01 26.22 9.28
N VAL A 591 16.58 25.29 10.07
CA VAL A 591 16.58 25.40 11.54
C VAL A 591 17.31 26.67 12.02
N ALA A 592 18.41 27.06 11.38
CA ALA A 592 19.13 28.28 11.74
C ALA A 592 18.29 29.54 11.44
N ILE A 593 17.54 29.52 10.32
CA ILE A 593 16.60 30.59 9.96
C ILE A 593 15.47 30.68 10.99
N ASP A 594 14.84 29.56 11.34
CA ASP A 594 13.75 29.50 12.31
C ASP A 594 14.21 29.99 13.70
N VAL A 595 15.37 29.53 14.17
CA VAL A 595 16.00 30.01 15.41
C VAL A 595 16.21 31.52 15.35
N ALA A 596 16.76 32.04 14.26
CA ALA A 596 17.07 33.45 14.14
C ALA A 596 15.82 34.33 14.15
N ARG A 597 14.80 33.94 13.39
CA ARG A 597 13.49 34.62 13.31
C ARG A 597 12.73 34.56 14.63
N ALA A 598 12.82 33.44 15.36
CA ALA A 598 12.25 33.33 16.71
C ALA A 598 12.99 34.23 17.72
N ALA A 599 14.32 34.30 17.67
CA ALA A 599 15.11 35.20 18.51
C ALA A 599 14.77 36.69 18.26
N VAL A 600 14.57 37.08 16.99
CA VAL A 600 14.11 38.44 16.64
C VAL A 600 12.77 38.77 17.28
N ARG A 601 11.81 37.84 17.25
CA ARG A 601 10.48 38.01 17.88
C ARG A 601 10.53 38.10 19.41
N LEU A 602 11.58 37.55 20.02
CA LEU A 602 11.87 37.72 21.45
C LEU A 602 12.62 39.03 21.76
N GLY A 603 12.87 39.88 20.74
CA GLY A 603 13.47 41.20 20.89
C GLY A 603 15.00 41.25 20.76
N ALA A 604 15.64 40.16 20.31
CA ALA A 604 17.07 40.11 20.12
C ALA A 604 17.54 40.70 18.78
N LYS A 605 18.72 41.31 18.77
CA LYS A 605 19.51 41.58 17.56
C LYS A 605 20.25 40.29 17.20
N THR A 606 19.89 39.70 16.07
CA THR A 606 20.38 38.36 15.70
C THR A 606 21.32 38.41 14.52
N THR A 607 22.44 37.69 14.62
CA THR A 607 23.38 37.47 13.52
C THR A 607 23.54 35.96 13.28
N ILE A 608 23.29 35.52 12.05
CA ILE A 608 23.61 34.16 11.60
C ILE A 608 25.09 34.13 11.20
N VAL A 609 25.84 33.19 11.76
CA VAL A 609 27.23 32.91 11.43
C VAL A 609 27.27 31.63 10.62
N TYR A 610 27.72 31.73 9.36
CA TYR A 610 27.75 30.61 8.43
C TYR A 610 29.11 30.47 7.76
N ARG A 611 29.65 29.25 7.77
CA ARG A 611 31.00 28.92 7.30
C ARG A 611 31.18 28.93 5.78
N ARG A 612 30.12 29.12 4.99
CA ARG A 612 30.18 29.22 3.52
C ARG A 612 29.50 30.52 3.05
N ASP A 613 29.45 30.72 1.73
CA ASP A 613 28.75 31.82 1.09
C ASP A 613 27.22 31.60 1.05
N ARG A 614 26.51 32.60 0.53
CA ARG A 614 25.04 32.58 0.41
C ARG A 614 24.56 31.49 -0.56
N ASP A 615 25.26 31.30 -1.68
CA ASP A 615 24.84 30.36 -2.72
C ASP A 615 24.95 28.90 -2.29
N ALA A 616 25.84 28.57 -1.34
CA ALA A 616 25.95 27.25 -0.75
C ALA A 616 25.06 27.03 0.48
N MET A 617 24.22 28.00 0.85
CA MET A 617 23.35 27.94 2.03
C MET A 617 22.24 26.90 1.83
N PRO A 618 22.07 25.91 2.74
CA PRO A 618 21.03 24.89 2.58
C PRO A 618 19.59 25.36 2.84
N ALA A 619 19.39 26.55 3.40
CA ALA A 619 18.07 27.07 3.69
C ALA A 619 17.35 27.50 2.39
N ALA A 620 16.02 27.44 2.40
CA ALA A 620 15.22 27.89 1.26
C ALA A 620 15.34 29.42 1.07
N ASP A 621 15.46 29.87 -0.19
CA ASP A 621 15.69 31.28 -0.51
C ASP A 621 14.59 32.20 0.03
N ASP A 622 13.32 31.78 -0.05
CA ASP A 622 12.18 32.53 0.48
C ASP A 622 12.26 32.71 2.01
N GLU A 623 12.71 31.70 2.74
CA GLU A 623 12.93 31.78 4.19
C GLU A 623 14.12 32.68 4.56
N VAL A 624 15.17 32.70 3.74
CA VAL A 624 16.33 33.58 3.93
C VAL A 624 15.91 35.05 3.72
N GLU A 625 15.17 35.35 2.65
CA GLU A 625 14.68 36.69 2.37
C GLU A 625 13.73 37.20 3.47
N ASP A 626 12.85 36.33 3.97
CA ASP A 626 12.02 36.59 5.14
C ASP A 626 12.85 37.00 6.36
N ALA A 627 13.93 36.27 6.65
CA ALA A 627 14.82 36.56 7.78
C ALA A 627 15.54 37.92 7.61
N ILE A 628 16.00 38.23 6.40
CA ILE A 628 16.63 39.53 6.07
C ILE A 628 15.62 40.67 6.24
N ALA A 629 14.43 40.54 5.67
CA ALA A 629 13.34 41.50 5.85
C ALA A 629 12.98 41.65 7.34
N GLU A 630 13.13 40.56 8.09
CA GLU A 630 12.92 40.54 9.53
C GLU A 630 14.04 41.24 10.34
N GLY A 631 15.17 41.58 9.70
CA GLY A 631 16.30 42.30 10.28
C GLY A 631 17.40 41.39 10.84
N VAL A 632 17.39 40.10 10.49
CA VAL A 632 18.49 39.17 10.78
C VAL A 632 19.71 39.58 9.95
N LYS A 633 20.87 39.66 10.59
CA LYS A 633 22.15 39.89 9.92
C LYS A 633 22.81 38.56 9.55
N PHE A 634 23.58 38.55 8.48
CA PHE A 634 24.33 37.38 8.03
C PHE A 634 25.81 37.68 8.00
N MET A 635 26.59 36.78 8.60
CA MET A 635 28.05 36.76 8.56
C MET A 635 28.47 35.47 7.85
N PHE A 636 28.59 35.57 6.53
CA PHE A 636 29.06 34.51 5.67
C PHE A 636 30.57 34.32 5.78
N LEU A 637 31.04 33.15 5.36
CA LEU A 637 32.45 32.79 5.43
C LEU A 637 33.03 33.04 6.83
N ALA A 638 32.31 32.61 7.86
CA ALA A 638 32.74 32.75 9.25
C ALA A 638 32.50 31.45 10.02
N SER A 639 33.48 31.04 10.82
CA SER A 639 33.39 29.83 11.66
C SER A 639 33.69 30.17 13.12
N PRO A 640 32.91 29.66 14.09
CA PRO A 640 33.19 29.87 15.51
C PRO A 640 34.52 29.22 15.91
N VAL A 641 35.30 29.93 16.72
CA VAL A 641 36.61 29.51 17.23
C VAL A 641 36.59 29.33 18.74
N GLU A 642 35.95 30.25 19.46
CA GLU A 642 35.95 30.29 20.92
C GLU A 642 34.79 31.17 21.42
N ILE A 643 34.19 30.78 22.54
CA ILE A 643 33.19 31.55 23.28
C ILE A 643 33.79 31.88 24.64
N THR A 644 33.76 33.15 25.06
CA THR A 644 34.31 33.59 26.35
C THR A 644 33.31 34.45 27.13
N GLY A 645 33.51 34.51 28.45
CA GLY A 645 32.84 35.44 29.35
C GLY A 645 32.94 35.02 30.83
N GLU A 646 32.66 35.97 31.72
CA GLU A 646 32.72 35.74 33.18
C GLU A 646 31.42 35.10 33.70
N GLY A 647 31.38 33.78 33.71
CA GLY A 647 30.24 32.99 34.23
C GLY A 647 29.06 32.82 33.27
N LYS A 648 29.09 33.46 32.10
CA LYS A 648 28.15 33.28 30.98
C LYS A 648 28.80 33.70 29.66
N ALA A 649 28.19 33.37 28.52
CA ALA A 649 28.66 33.82 27.21
C ALA A 649 28.56 35.35 27.06
N GLU A 650 29.67 36.00 26.70
CA GLU A 650 29.77 37.46 26.51
C GLU A 650 30.38 37.83 25.16
N THR A 651 31.31 37.02 24.64
CA THR A 651 31.88 37.21 23.30
C THR A 651 31.99 35.90 22.53
N LEU A 652 31.80 35.99 21.22
CA LEU A 652 32.03 34.91 20.26
C LEU A 652 33.16 35.35 19.32
N LYS A 653 34.28 34.62 19.37
CA LYS A 653 35.37 34.76 18.41
C LYS A 653 35.10 33.88 17.20
N VAL A 654 35.12 34.47 16.01
CA VAL A 654 34.98 33.77 14.73
C VAL A 654 36.24 33.94 13.89
N GLU A 655 36.57 32.92 13.12
CA GLU A 655 37.60 33.00 12.08
C GLU A 655 36.93 33.30 10.73
N VAL A 656 37.50 34.25 9.99
CA VAL A 656 37.13 34.51 8.61
C VAL A 656 37.60 33.33 7.75
N MET A 657 36.71 32.83 6.92
CA MET A 657 36.90 31.69 6.05
C MET A 657 37.08 32.17 4.61
N GLU A 658 37.68 31.32 3.79
CA GLU A 658 37.65 31.43 2.33
C GLU A 658 37.32 30.07 1.72
N LEU A 659 36.71 30.05 0.54
CA LEU A 659 36.43 28.80 -0.17
C LEU A 659 37.63 28.41 -1.04
N LYS A 660 38.31 27.31 -0.67
CA LYS A 660 39.30 26.65 -1.53
C LYS A 660 38.73 25.35 -2.06
N SER A 661 38.58 25.25 -3.38
CA SER A 661 37.97 24.09 -4.05
C SER A 661 36.60 23.71 -3.46
N GLY A 662 35.77 24.71 -3.18
CA GLY A 662 34.43 24.54 -2.58
C GLY A 662 34.42 24.14 -1.10
N LYS A 663 35.58 24.02 -0.45
CA LYS A 663 35.70 23.72 0.98
C LYS A 663 36.08 25.01 1.74
N PRO A 664 35.39 25.32 2.85
CA PRO A 664 35.76 26.47 3.67
C PRO A 664 37.03 26.15 4.45
N VAL A 665 38.02 27.04 4.34
CA VAL A 665 39.30 26.99 5.06
C VAL A 665 39.51 28.30 5.82
N GLY A 666 40.16 28.23 6.98
CA GLY A 666 40.44 29.40 7.81
C GLY A 666 41.53 30.28 7.20
N THR A 667 41.36 31.60 7.30
CA THR A 667 42.35 32.57 6.79
C THR A 667 43.33 33.06 7.87
N GLY A 668 43.19 32.62 9.12
CA GLY A 668 43.92 33.14 10.28
C GLY A 668 43.53 34.57 10.70
N LYS A 669 42.46 35.13 10.11
CA LYS A 669 41.91 36.44 10.50
C LYS A 669 40.72 36.21 11.42
N PHE A 670 40.67 36.93 12.54
CA PHE A 670 39.63 36.73 13.55
C PHE A 670 38.82 38.00 13.77
N GLU A 671 37.54 37.82 14.02
CA GLU A 671 36.61 38.86 14.45
C GLU A 671 35.94 38.43 15.76
N THR A 672 35.62 39.39 16.61
CA THR A 672 34.97 39.14 17.90
C THR A 672 33.62 39.85 17.93
N LEU A 673 32.56 39.07 18.18
CA LEU A 673 31.20 39.56 18.28
C LEU A 673 30.77 39.61 19.75
N PRO A 674 30.23 40.75 20.24
CA PRO A 674 29.58 40.78 21.54
C PRO A 674 28.26 40.00 21.48
N VAL A 675 28.10 39.00 22.35
CA VAL A 675 26.93 38.13 22.39
C VAL A 675 26.40 38.02 23.81
N SER A 676 25.09 37.87 23.95
CA SER A 676 24.43 37.45 25.19
C SER A 676 23.99 35.99 25.13
N ALA A 677 23.88 35.43 23.92
CA ALA A 677 23.67 33.99 23.72
C ALA A 677 24.26 33.52 22.39
N VAL A 678 24.67 32.26 22.35
CA VAL A 678 25.10 31.54 21.15
C VAL A 678 24.21 30.32 20.97
N ILE A 679 23.54 30.22 19.81
CA ILE A 679 22.59 29.15 19.53
C ILE A 679 23.11 28.28 18.38
N SER A 680 23.42 27.02 18.68
CA SER A 680 23.94 26.06 17.70
C SER A 680 22.83 25.41 16.87
N ALA A 681 22.80 25.65 15.56
CA ALA A 681 21.87 25.05 14.61
C ALA A 681 22.59 24.22 13.53
N ILE A 682 23.65 23.50 13.92
CA ILE A 682 24.55 22.79 12.99
C ILE A 682 24.24 21.30 12.80
N GLY A 683 23.18 20.78 13.44
CA GLY A 683 22.76 19.40 13.24
C GLY A 683 21.90 18.84 14.37
N GLN A 684 21.37 17.64 14.11
CA GLN A 684 20.56 16.88 15.05
C GLN A 684 21.16 15.48 15.27
N LYS A 685 20.94 14.91 16.45
CA LYS A 685 21.42 13.59 16.88
C LYS A 685 20.25 12.74 17.36
N ILE A 686 20.38 11.44 17.14
CA ILE A 686 19.43 10.42 17.57
C ILE A 686 19.75 10.03 19.01
N ASP A 687 18.71 9.85 19.82
CA ASP A 687 18.77 9.25 21.14
C ASP A 687 17.81 8.06 21.17
N LEU A 688 18.35 6.86 21.40
CA LEU A 688 17.57 5.62 21.49
C LEU A 688 17.17 5.30 22.92
N SER A 689 17.45 6.18 23.88
CA SER A 689 16.98 6.07 25.27
C SER A 689 17.38 4.74 25.93
N GLY A 690 18.55 4.20 25.57
CA GLY A 690 19.07 2.94 26.09
C GLY A 690 18.57 1.69 25.37
N MET A 691 17.71 1.81 24.35
CA MET A 691 17.33 0.68 23.50
C MET A 691 18.48 0.28 22.57
N ASP A 692 18.78 -1.01 22.51
CA ASP A 692 19.86 -1.57 21.71
C ASP A 692 19.37 -2.03 20.33
N PHE A 693 19.90 -1.41 19.27
CA PHE A 693 19.61 -1.72 17.88
C PHE A 693 20.89 -1.61 17.06
N ALA A 694 20.98 -2.38 15.97
CA ALA A 694 22.05 -2.18 15.00
C ALA A 694 21.96 -0.78 14.40
N THR A 695 23.04 0.00 14.51
CA THR A 695 23.11 1.39 14.01
C THR A 695 24.22 1.58 12.97
N GLY A 696 24.02 2.55 12.08
CA GLY A 696 25.05 3.01 11.16
C GLY A 696 26.01 4.01 11.80
N ALA A 697 27.04 4.44 11.07
CA ALA A 697 28.09 5.35 11.56
C ALA A 697 27.57 6.70 12.10
N LYS A 698 26.35 7.11 11.72
CA LYS A 698 25.70 8.35 12.16
C LYS A 698 24.71 8.14 13.33
N GLY A 699 24.63 6.93 13.88
CA GLY A 699 23.67 6.56 14.92
C GLY A 699 22.25 6.29 14.41
N THR A 700 22.04 6.23 13.10
CA THR A 700 20.75 5.85 12.48
C THR A 700 20.50 4.37 12.64
N VAL A 701 19.26 3.98 12.96
CA VAL A 701 18.87 2.56 13.07
C VAL A 701 18.86 1.90 11.69
N ASN A 702 19.52 0.76 11.57
CA ASN A 702 19.54 -0.02 10.35
C ASN A 702 18.21 -0.78 10.19
N VAL A 703 17.66 -0.73 8.98
CA VAL A 703 16.44 -1.45 8.62
C VAL A 703 16.59 -2.17 7.29
N SER A 704 15.86 -3.27 7.12
CA SER A 704 15.68 -3.92 5.84
C SER A 704 14.63 -3.16 5.01
N LEU A 705 14.97 -2.78 3.77
CA LEU A 705 14.00 -2.19 2.84
C LEU A 705 13.50 -3.26 1.86
N PRO A 706 12.21 -3.23 1.46
CA PRO A 706 11.21 -2.19 1.73
C PRO A 706 10.43 -2.40 3.04
N SER A 707 10.79 -3.36 3.90
CA SER A 707 9.97 -3.71 5.07
C SER A 707 10.09 -2.73 6.24
N TYR A 708 11.14 -1.91 6.31
CA TYR A 708 11.47 -1.08 7.46
C TYR A 708 11.68 -1.87 8.77
N GLN A 709 11.93 -3.18 8.67
CA GLN A 709 12.16 -4.06 9.82
C GLN A 709 13.59 -3.89 10.35
N THR A 710 13.74 -3.77 11.66
CA THR A 710 15.05 -3.66 12.32
C THR A 710 15.71 -5.04 12.50
N SER A 711 16.84 -5.09 13.22
CA SER A 711 17.45 -6.35 13.67
C SER A 711 16.59 -7.12 14.67
N VAL A 712 15.58 -6.49 15.27
CA VAL A 712 14.63 -7.12 16.20
C VAL A 712 13.32 -7.39 15.45
N ALA A 713 12.91 -8.66 15.39
CA ALA A 713 11.88 -9.12 14.46
C ALA A 713 10.53 -8.40 14.59
N ASP A 714 10.08 -8.06 15.79
CA ASP A 714 8.82 -7.36 16.04
C ASP A 714 8.94 -5.84 16.06
N VAL A 715 10.12 -5.28 15.77
CA VAL A 715 10.37 -3.83 15.76
C VAL A 715 10.66 -3.35 14.33
N PHE A 716 9.85 -2.39 13.90
CA PHE A 716 9.98 -1.64 12.66
C PHE A 716 10.39 -0.20 12.99
N ALA A 717 11.11 0.50 12.12
CA ALA A 717 11.54 1.86 12.38
C ALA A 717 11.44 2.74 11.14
N GLY A 718 11.15 4.03 11.31
CA GLY A 718 11.12 4.97 10.19
C GLY A 718 11.08 6.44 10.61
N GLY A 719 11.24 7.32 9.61
CA GLY A 719 11.50 8.74 9.83
C GLY A 719 12.98 9.03 10.13
N ASP A 720 13.23 10.11 10.87
CA ASP A 720 14.60 10.61 11.09
C ASP A 720 15.49 9.64 11.86
N VAL A 721 14.92 8.72 12.65
CA VAL A 721 15.68 7.67 13.35
C VAL A 721 16.38 6.70 12.39
N VAL A 722 15.86 6.55 11.16
CA VAL A 722 16.44 5.69 10.12
C VAL A 722 17.22 6.52 9.10
N THR A 723 16.67 7.66 8.67
CA THR A 723 17.24 8.42 7.55
C THR A 723 18.20 9.53 7.97
N GLY A 724 18.24 9.88 9.27
CA GLY A 724 18.69 11.19 9.72
C GLY A 724 17.64 12.28 9.40
N PRO A 725 17.88 13.55 9.78
CA PRO A 725 16.91 14.62 9.58
C PRO A 725 16.52 14.80 8.11
N LYS A 726 15.23 14.67 7.80
CA LYS A 726 14.62 14.92 6.48
C LYS A 726 13.34 15.76 6.61
N PHE A 727 12.55 15.86 5.55
CA PHE A 727 11.29 16.59 5.57
C PHE A 727 10.15 15.74 6.14
N ALA A 728 9.12 16.40 6.68
CA ALA A 728 7.96 15.72 7.28
C ALA A 728 7.28 14.74 6.32
N ILE A 729 7.26 15.04 5.02
CA ILE A 729 6.65 14.18 3.99
C ILE A 729 7.40 12.86 3.80
N ASP A 730 8.72 12.83 3.98
CA ASP A 730 9.51 11.59 3.97
C ASP A 730 9.15 10.71 5.18
N ALA A 731 9.01 11.33 6.35
CA ALA A 731 8.61 10.64 7.57
C ALA A 731 7.18 10.08 7.46
N ILE A 732 6.27 10.83 6.84
CA ILE A 732 4.90 10.38 6.54
C ILE A 732 4.92 9.14 5.64
N ALA A 733 5.70 9.16 4.56
CA ALA A 733 5.84 8.04 3.64
C ALA A 733 6.39 6.79 4.34
N ALA A 734 7.44 6.94 5.16
CA ALA A 734 8.00 5.84 5.95
C ALA A 734 6.98 5.24 6.94
N GLY A 735 6.15 6.09 7.57
CA GLY A 735 5.07 5.64 8.45
C GLY A 735 4.03 4.75 7.74
N LYS A 736 3.68 5.08 6.50
CA LYS A 736 2.78 4.25 5.68
C LYS A 736 3.37 2.88 5.40
N GLU A 737 4.63 2.84 4.98
CA GLU A 737 5.32 1.57 4.70
C GLU A 737 5.49 0.73 5.97
N GLY A 738 5.77 1.37 7.11
CA GLY A 738 5.81 0.72 8.42
C GLY A 738 4.49 0.05 8.81
N ALA A 739 3.35 0.71 8.57
CA ALA A 739 2.03 0.15 8.82
C ALA A 739 1.73 -1.10 7.96
N VAL A 740 2.12 -1.08 6.67
CA VAL A 740 2.00 -2.24 5.77
C VAL A 740 2.83 -3.42 6.28
N SER A 741 4.05 -3.16 6.74
CA SER A 741 4.96 -4.19 7.22
C SER A 741 4.54 -4.80 8.54
N ILE A 742 4.05 -3.97 9.47
CA ILE A 742 3.48 -4.42 10.75
C ILE A 742 2.27 -5.32 10.50
N HIS A 743 1.36 -4.91 9.60
CA HIS A 743 0.21 -5.73 9.23
C HIS A 743 0.65 -7.11 8.72
N ARG A 744 1.65 -7.16 7.83
CA ARG A 744 2.20 -8.44 7.35
C ARG A 744 2.87 -9.23 8.47
N TYR A 745 3.57 -8.58 9.39
CA TYR A 745 4.31 -9.27 10.45
C TYR A 745 3.41 -9.94 11.49
N VAL A 746 2.37 -9.24 11.95
CA VAL A 746 1.50 -9.77 13.01
C VAL A 746 0.60 -10.91 12.55
N HIS A 747 0.50 -11.11 11.23
CA HIS A 747 -0.23 -12.22 10.62
C HIS A 747 0.76 -13.30 10.16
N PRO A 748 0.77 -14.49 10.78
CA PRO A 748 1.72 -15.55 10.45
C PRO A 748 1.68 -15.95 8.97
N GLY A 749 2.84 -16.34 8.43
CA GLY A 749 2.98 -16.84 7.06
C GLY A 749 2.89 -15.78 5.96
N GLN A 750 2.83 -14.48 6.30
CA GLN A 750 2.88 -13.41 5.32
C GLN A 750 4.33 -12.95 5.07
N SER A 751 4.70 -12.87 3.79
CA SER A 751 5.96 -12.31 3.34
C SER A 751 5.96 -10.78 3.42
N GLN A 752 7.10 -10.19 3.77
CA GLN A 752 7.28 -8.74 3.78
C GLN A 752 7.42 -8.12 2.38
N VAL A 753 7.72 -8.94 1.35
CA VAL A 753 8.09 -8.45 0.01
C VAL A 753 7.19 -8.97 -1.11
N ILE A 754 6.67 -10.19 -0.99
CA ILE A 754 5.88 -10.80 -2.07
C ILE A 754 4.53 -10.07 -2.21
N GLY A 755 4.18 -9.72 -3.44
CA GLY A 755 2.95 -8.99 -3.76
C GLY A 755 2.88 -7.60 -3.12
N ARG A 756 4.01 -7.04 -2.67
CA ARG A 756 4.06 -5.67 -2.17
C ARG A 756 4.18 -4.71 -3.34
N ASP A 757 3.31 -3.72 -3.37
CA ASP A 757 3.46 -2.57 -4.24
C ASP A 757 4.75 -1.83 -3.87
N ARG A 758 5.65 -1.66 -4.85
CA ARG A 758 6.93 -0.97 -4.66
C ARG A 758 6.80 0.55 -4.78
N ARG A 759 5.66 1.04 -5.30
CA ARG A 759 5.37 2.45 -5.50
C ARG A 759 6.46 3.10 -6.33
N ASP A 760 6.87 2.44 -7.41
CA ASP A 760 8.06 2.79 -8.21
C ASP A 760 7.76 3.91 -9.22
N TYR A 761 7.24 5.04 -8.71
CA TYR A 761 6.81 6.14 -9.54
C TYR A 761 8.00 6.89 -10.15
N LYS A 762 8.11 6.83 -11.48
CA LYS A 762 9.15 7.51 -12.26
C LYS A 762 8.60 8.75 -12.93
N ALA A 763 9.30 9.87 -12.81
CA ALA A 763 8.94 11.10 -13.51
C ALA A 763 9.22 10.95 -15.01
N MET A 764 8.32 11.48 -15.84
CA MET A 764 8.59 11.63 -17.27
C MET A 764 9.72 12.65 -17.51
N ASN A 765 10.40 12.54 -18.65
CA ASN A 765 11.40 13.52 -19.07
C ASN A 765 10.70 14.81 -19.56
N THR A 766 10.89 15.92 -18.87
CA THR A 766 10.27 17.20 -19.25
C THR A 766 10.95 17.83 -20.47
N ALA A 767 12.23 17.55 -20.72
CA ALA A 767 12.97 18.10 -21.85
C ALA A 767 12.47 17.58 -23.22
N THR A 768 11.82 16.42 -23.25
CA THR A 768 11.24 15.82 -24.47
C THR A 768 9.73 15.96 -24.53
N ALA A 769 9.11 16.67 -23.58
CA ALA A 769 7.66 16.89 -23.59
C ALA A 769 7.30 17.92 -24.68
N GLY A 770 6.50 17.50 -25.67
CA GLY A 770 5.90 18.37 -26.67
C GLY A 770 4.75 19.16 -26.08
N ILE A 771 4.95 20.47 -25.89
CA ILE A 771 3.99 21.37 -25.27
C ILE A 771 3.50 22.41 -26.28
N SER A 772 2.21 22.39 -26.62
CA SER A 772 1.61 23.32 -27.59
C SER A 772 1.18 24.64 -26.95
N VAL A 773 2.05 25.64 -26.91
CA VAL A 773 1.84 26.93 -26.22
C VAL A 773 0.65 27.75 -26.74
N ALA A 774 0.16 27.51 -27.95
CA ALA A 774 -0.86 28.34 -28.63
C ALA A 774 -2.25 28.39 -27.94
N GLY A 775 -2.56 27.48 -27.01
CA GLY A 775 -3.83 27.42 -26.28
C GLY A 775 -3.70 27.57 -24.76
N PHE A 776 -2.57 28.08 -24.27
CA PHE A 776 -2.22 28.07 -22.85
C PHE A 776 -2.82 29.24 -22.09
N ASP A 777 -3.20 28.99 -20.84
CA ASP A 777 -3.50 30.03 -19.86
C ASP A 777 -2.23 30.87 -19.60
N THR A 778 -2.33 32.19 -19.80
CA THR A 778 -1.25 33.17 -19.55
C THR A 778 -1.37 33.86 -18.19
N ALA A 779 -2.29 33.41 -17.33
CA ALA A 779 -2.43 33.97 -16.00
C ALA A 779 -1.15 33.75 -15.18
N PRO A 780 -0.68 34.79 -14.47
CA PRO A 780 0.47 34.67 -13.59
C PRO A 780 0.17 33.68 -12.47
N ARG A 781 1.23 33.10 -11.89
CA ARG A 781 1.12 32.27 -10.69
C ARG A 781 0.42 33.06 -9.58
N GLN A 782 -0.66 32.51 -9.06
CA GLN A 782 -1.41 33.11 -7.96
C GLN A 782 -0.62 33.00 -6.66
N LYS A 783 -0.75 34.01 -5.80
CA LYS A 783 -0.12 34.06 -4.48
C LYS A 783 -1.15 34.44 -3.44
N ALA A 784 -1.14 33.76 -2.30
CA ALA A 784 -1.97 34.14 -1.16
C ALA A 784 -1.53 35.52 -0.64
N ALA A 785 -2.44 36.21 0.04
CA ALA A 785 -2.08 37.44 0.75
C ALA A 785 -1.22 37.10 1.98
N ASP A 786 -0.11 37.82 2.16
CA ASP A 786 0.79 37.66 3.30
C ASP A 786 0.88 38.94 4.13
N GLY A 787 1.15 38.79 5.44
CA GLY A 787 1.41 39.92 6.32
C GLY A 787 2.75 40.62 6.02
N SER A 788 2.89 41.87 6.45
CA SER A 788 4.14 42.60 6.24
C SER A 788 5.26 42.10 7.16
N ALA A 789 6.52 42.19 6.73
CA ALA A 789 7.68 41.86 7.57
C ALA A 789 7.71 42.66 8.90
N LYS A 790 7.17 43.89 8.90
CA LYS A 790 7.06 44.73 10.10
C LYS A 790 6.07 44.18 11.12
N GLU A 791 5.01 43.53 10.66
CA GLU A 791 4.02 42.83 11.50
C GLU A 791 4.56 41.47 11.93
N ALA A 792 5.18 40.72 11.01
CA ALA A 792 5.75 39.40 11.27
C ALA A 792 6.75 39.42 12.44
N LYS A 793 7.62 40.44 12.53
CA LYS A 793 8.56 40.64 13.65
C LYS A 793 7.90 40.69 15.03
N LYS A 794 6.62 41.05 15.11
CA LYS A 794 5.92 41.35 16.37
C LYS A 794 5.04 40.21 16.87
N THR A 795 4.92 39.12 16.11
CA THR A 795 3.98 38.04 16.43
C THR A 795 4.54 36.68 16.07
N PHE A 796 4.16 35.68 16.87
CA PHE A 796 4.37 34.27 16.56
C PHE A 796 3.20 33.65 15.79
N LYS A 797 2.20 34.45 15.40
CA LYS A 797 1.10 34.00 14.54
C LYS A 797 1.58 33.81 13.10
N ASP A 798 1.09 32.78 12.41
CA ASP A 798 1.29 32.65 10.97
C ASP A 798 0.47 33.72 10.25
N LEU A 799 1.16 34.62 9.55
CA LEU A 799 0.52 35.70 8.79
C LEU A 799 0.32 35.34 7.31
N ARG A 800 0.73 34.14 6.90
CA ARG A 800 0.58 33.69 5.52
C ARG A 800 -0.84 33.21 5.29
N GLY A 801 -1.54 33.87 4.38
CA GLY A 801 -2.93 33.57 4.07
C GLY A 801 -3.10 32.26 3.28
N THR A 802 -4.31 32.06 2.79
CA THR A 802 -4.64 31.04 1.80
C THR A 802 -5.14 31.72 0.52
N LEU A 803 -5.14 30.97 -0.58
CA LEU A 803 -5.75 31.45 -1.82
C LEU A 803 -7.24 31.72 -1.61
N THR A 804 -7.77 32.72 -2.31
CA THR A 804 -9.22 32.90 -2.45
C THR A 804 -9.79 31.85 -3.42
N GLU A 805 -11.12 31.67 -3.43
CA GLU A 805 -11.74 30.75 -4.41
C GLU A 805 -11.52 31.21 -5.86
N GLU A 806 -11.48 32.52 -6.11
CA GLU A 806 -11.13 33.09 -7.42
C GLU A 806 -9.70 32.74 -7.81
N GLN A 807 -8.73 32.94 -6.90
CA GLN A 807 -7.34 32.56 -7.13
C GLN A 807 -7.19 31.05 -7.33
N MET A 808 -7.93 30.23 -6.59
CA MET A 808 -7.93 28.77 -6.77
C MET A 808 -8.38 28.36 -8.17
N LYS A 809 -9.45 28.97 -8.69
CA LYS A 809 -9.93 28.68 -10.05
C LYS A 809 -8.87 29.01 -11.10
N ILE A 810 -8.21 30.17 -10.97
CA ILE A 810 -7.15 30.61 -11.89
C ILE A 810 -5.90 29.71 -11.75
N GLU A 811 -5.45 29.43 -10.53
CA GLU A 811 -4.22 28.66 -10.34
C GLU A 811 -4.37 27.21 -10.78
N THR A 812 -5.54 26.62 -10.57
CA THR A 812 -5.80 25.23 -10.98
C THR A 812 -5.98 25.08 -12.50
N SER A 813 -6.41 26.11 -13.24
CA SER A 813 -6.50 26.07 -14.71
C SER A 813 -5.13 26.08 -15.41
N ARG A 814 -4.07 26.50 -14.73
CA ARG A 814 -2.70 26.53 -15.27
C ARG A 814 -2.07 25.12 -15.42
N CYS A 815 -2.65 24.09 -14.77
CA CYS A 815 -2.09 22.73 -14.74
C CYS A 815 -2.09 22.06 -16.13
N LEU A 816 -0.95 21.50 -16.53
CA LEU A 816 -0.76 20.94 -17.88
C LEU A 816 -1.31 19.53 -18.10
N GLY A 817 -1.74 18.83 -17.05
CA GLY A 817 -2.26 17.47 -17.22
C GLY A 817 -1.22 16.45 -17.69
N CYS A 818 0.05 16.58 -17.30
CA CYS A 818 1.21 15.75 -17.66
C CYS A 818 1.01 14.23 -17.79
N GLY A 819 0.27 13.57 -16.90
CA GLY A 819 0.14 12.11 -16.89
C GLY A 819 -1.25 11.60 -17.27
N ALA A 820 -1.32 10.35 -17.73
CA ALA A 820 -2.56 9.59 -17.91
C ALA A 820 -2.37 8.12 -17.52
N ALA A 821 -3.46 7.41 -17.26
CA ALA A 821 -3.42 5.96 -17.13
C ALA A 821 -3.39 5.32 -18.54
N VAL A 822 -2.73 4.17 -18.63
CA VAL A 822 -2.65 3.34 -19.84
C VAL A 822 -3.13 1.94 -19.45
N VAL A 823 -3.95 1.33 -20.31
CA VAL A 823 -4.43 -0.04 -20.13
C VAL A 823 -3.78 -0.93 -21.18
N ASP A 824 -3.12 -1.97 -20.71
CA ASP A 824 -2.77 -3.14 -21.47
C ASP A 824 -4.01 -4.05 -21.56
N GLU A 825 -4.68 -3.97 -22.70
CA GLU A 825 -5.88 -4.75 -22.99
C GLU A 825 -5.59 -6.25 -23.07
N SER A 826 -4.35 -6.64 -23.34
CA SER A 826 -3.95 -8.04 -23.44
C SER A 826 -3.73 -8.70 -22.09
N LEU A 827 -3.58 -7.94 -21.00
CA LEU A 827 -3.52 -8.41 -19.61
C LEU A 827 -4.80 -8.10 -18.81
N CYS A 828 -5.73 -7.34 -19.38
CA CYS A 828 -6.96 -6.93 -18.72
C CYS A 828 -7.93 -8.12 -18.56
N VAL A 829 -8.36 -8.40 -17.33
CA VAL A 829 -9.36 -9.45 -17.04
C VAL A 829 -10.79 -8.91 -16.92
N GLY A 830 -11.01 -7.61 -17.12
CA GLY A 830 -12.36 -7.03 -17.17
C GLY A 830 -13.12 -6.97 -15.84
N CYS A 831 -12.41 -6.85 -14.71
CA CYS A 831 -13.04 -6.85 -13.38
C CYS A 831 -13.77 -5.54 -13.01
N GLY A 832 -13.38 -4.39 -13.59
CA GLY A 832 -14.01 -3.10 -13.29
C GLY A 832 -13.60 -2.42 -11.98
N ILE A 833 -12.76 -3.02 -11.14
CA ILE A 833 -12.29 -2.36 -9.90
C ILE A 833 -11.62 -1.01 -10.19
N CYS A 834 -10.89 -0.89 -11.30
CA CYS A 834 -10.26 0.36 -11.69
C CYS A 834 -11.27 1.50 -11.97
N THR A 835 -12.48 1.18 -12.41
CA THR A 835 -13.54 2.17 -12.68
C THR A 835 -14.15 2.68 -11.38
N THR A 836 -14.35 1.80 -10.39
CA THR A 836 -14.92 2.19 -9.08
C THR A 836 -13.98 3.10 -8.27
N LYS A 837 -12.67 3.03 -8.53
CA LYS A 837 -11.67 3.92 -7.89
C LYS A 837 -11.49 5.25 -8.63
N CYS A 838 -12.05 5.42 -9.83
CA CYS A 838 -11.88 6.61 -10.64
C CYS A 838 -12.96 7.67 -10.37
N LYS A 839 -12.60 8.75 -9.67
CA LYS A 839 -13.52 9.89 -9.40
C LYS A 839 -13.74 10.85 -10.58
N PHE A 840 -13.19 10.53 -11.75
CA PHE A 840 -13.08 11.41 -12.92
C PHE A 840 -13.77 10.85 -14.16
N ASP A 841 -14.41 9.67 -14.06
CA ASP A 841 -15.02 8.99 -15.21
C ASP A 841 -14.04 8.80 -16.39
N ALA A 842 -12.75 8.64 -16.06
CA ALA A 842 -11.68 8.54 -17.04
C ALA A 842 -11.39 7.09 -17.46
N ILE A 843 -12.00 6.10 -16.82
CA ILE A 843 -11.83 4.68 -17.14
C ILE A 843 -13.15 3.96 -16.97
N HIS A 844 -13.56 3.20 -17.97
CA HIS A 844 -14.84 2.48 -18.02
C HIS A 844 -14.64 1.07 -18.59
N LEU A 845 -15.64 0.20 -18.39
CA LEU A 845 -15.66 -1.12 -19.01
C LEU A 845 -16.40 -1.10 -20.34
N GLU A 846 -15.78 -1.68 -21.37
CA GLU A 846 -16.40 -1.94 -22.66
C GLU A 846 -16.62 -3.44 -22.84
N LYS A 847 -17.83 -3.85 -23.26
CA LYS A 847 -18.13 -5.25 -23.55
C LYS A 847 -17.55 -5.62 -24.91
N VAL A 848 -16.68 -6.62 -24.95
CA VAL A 848 -15.93 -7.03 -26.16
C VAL A 848 -16.31 -8.42 -26.67
N THR A 849 -17.04 -9.21 -25.88
CA THR A 849 -17.49 -10.56 -26.27
C THR A 849 -18.78 -10.95 -25.52
N ASP A 850 -19.46 -12.00 -26.00
CA ASP A 850 -20.70 -12.55 -25.41
C ASP A 850 -20.49 -14.01 -25.00
N TYR A 851 -19.36 -14.31 -24.36
CA TYR A 851 -19.05 -15.66 -23.94
C TYR A 851 -19.91 -16.08 -22.73
N VAL A 852 -20.58 -17.22 -22.86
CA VAL A 852 -21.51 -17.79 -21.87
C VAL A 852 -21.02 -19.16 -21.36
N GLY A 853 -19.74 -19.48 -21.47
CA GLY A 853 -19.20 -20.68 -20.81
C GLY A 853 -19.59 -21.99 -21.51
N ALA A 854 -18.81 -23.05 -21.30
CA ALA A 854 -19.20 -24.42 -21.65
C ALA A 854 -18.85 -25.36 -20.50
N PRO A 855 -19.61 -26.46 -20.28
CA PRO A 855 -19.27 -27.43 -19.25
C PRO A 855 -17.85 -27.97 -19.45
N TYR A 856 -17.08 -28.10 -18.35
CA TYR A 856 -15.64 -28.40 -18.36
C TYR A 856 -15.24 -29.51 -19.35
N PHE A 857 -15.90 -30.67 -19.30
CA PHE A 857 -15.55 -31.79 -20.17
C PHE A 857 -15.91 -31.56 -21.65
N LYS A 858 -17.01 -30.86 -21.92
CA LYS A 858 -17.42 -30.51 -23.28
C LYS A 858 -16.44 -29.51 -23.89
N ALA A 859 -16.01 -28.54 -23.10
CA ALA A 859 -14.99 -27.57 -23.45
C ALA A 859 -13.65 -28.25 -23.77
N LEU A 860 -13.18 -29.13 -22.88
CA LEU A 860 -11.86 -29.77 -23.00
C LEU A 860 -11.80 -30.74 -24.19
N LEU A 861 -12.88 -31.47 -24.47
CA LEU A 861 -13.01 -32.30 -25.67
C LEU A 861 -13.07 -31.46 -26.96
N GLY A 862 -13.76 -30.32 -26.93
CA GLY A 862 -13.81 -29.38 -28.07
C GLY A 862 -12.44 -28.76 -28.37
N ALA A 863 -11.72 -28.31 -27.35
CA ALA A 863 -10.37 -27.76 -27.50
C ALA A 863 -9.37 -28.80 -28.01
N ALA A 864 -9.46 -30.05 -27.56
CA ALA A 864 -8.64 -31.14 -28.07
C ALA A 864 -8.91 -31.46 -29.55
N GLY A 865 -10.14 -31.25 -30.03
CA GLY A 865 -10.52 -31.40 -31.44
C GLY A 865 -10.04 -30.28 -32.36
N ASN A 866 -9.83 -29.07 -31.82
CA ASN A 866 -9.44 -27.87 -32.56
C ASN A 866 -7.94 -27.52 -32.45
N ALA A 867 -7.16 -28.27 -31.66
CA ALA A 867 -5.73 -28.01 -31.47
C ALA A 867 -4.88 -28.46 -32.69
N PRO A 868 -3.77 -27.76 -33.02
CA PRO A 868 -2.85 -28.18 -34.09
C PRO A 868 -2.38 -29.63 -33.90
N ALA A 869 -2.17 -30.37 -34.99
CA ALA A 869 -1.90 -31.82 -34.99
C ALA A 869 -0.75 -32.27 -34.05
N ALA A 870 0.20 -31.38 -33.72
CA ALA A 870 1.27 -31.64 -32.76
C ALA A 870 0.82 -31.61 -31.29
N VAL A 871 -0.09 -30.69 -30.92
CA VAL A 871 -0.71 -30.58 -29.59
C VAL A 871 -1.79 -31.63 -29.43
N ALA A 872 -2.59 -31.85 -30.48
CA ALA A 872 -3.53 -32.95 -30.56
C ALA A 872 -2.83 -34.30 -30.35
N LYS A 873 -1.62 -34.54 -30.89
CA LYS A 873 -0.83 -35.77 -30.65
C LYS A 873 -0.41 -35.97 -29.19
N LEU A 874 -0.15 -34.91 -28.42
CA LEU A 874 0.18 -35.00 -26.99
C LEU A 874 -1.05 -35.41 -26.15
N VAL A 875 -2.23 -34.90 -26.52
CA VAL A 875 -3.50 -35.20 -25.86
C VAL A 875 -4.06 -36.56 -26.30
N THR A 876 -4.01 -36.88 -27.60
CA THR A 876 -4.56 -38.12 -28.19
C THR A 876 -3.69 -39.35 -27.97
N LYS A 877 -2.34 -39.26 -27.95
CA LYS A 877 -1.49 -40.46 -27.73
C LYS A 877 -1.68 -41.11 -26.35
N LYS A 878 -2.19 -40.39 -25.36
CA LYS A 878 -2.49 -40.96 -24.03
C LYS A 878 -3.95 -41.40 -23.85
N ILE A 879 -4.88 -40.83 -24.61
CA ILE A 879 -6.30 -41.24 -24.59
C ILE A 879 -6.51 -42.54 -25.40
N ALA A 880 -5.66 -42.82 -26.39
CA ALA A 880 -5.75 -44.00 -27.25
C ALA A 880 -5.18 -45.31 -26.65
N ARG A 881 -4.63 -45.30 -25.43
CA ARG A 881 -4.38 -46.53 -24.65
C ARG A 881 -5.56 -46.79 -23.71
N LYS A 882 -6.70 -47.12 -24.31
CA LYS A 882 -7.75 -47.91 -23.67
C LYS A 882 -7.37 -49.38 -23.73
#